data_AF-A0A9E1UWK1-F1
#
_entry.id   AF-A0A9E1UWK1-F1
#
_cell.length_a   1.000
_cell.length_b   1.000
_cell.length_c   1.000
_cell.angle_alpha   90.00
_cell.angle_beta   90.00
_cell.angle_gamma   90.00
#
_symmetry.space_group_name_H-M   'P 1'
#
loop_
_entity.id
_entity.type
_entity.pdbx_description
1 polymer ?
#
loop_
_entity_poly.entity_id
_entity_poly.type
_entity_poly.pdbx_seq_one_letter_code
_entity_poly.pdbx_strand_id
1 'polypeptide(L)'
;LYCLSAAAQGKADGAGRPTLHWSVRGGPTESLVLGNDRVISRWPLRGGPVVHQGTVYFGAGIWPSEGVYVHALDALTGKRRWRNGESGSLRMPQPHPGAFAASGVSARGYLAVDDERLFVPSGRSVPAALERATGKLLHFHLGERVNVKTGGTDILVGAEHFLNGGAAFDSKTGKRLAALPKSVRPELAAQTASETVWWSAGHVRVGRWGVTEGKDRKGAPIQKRGLTETASFPVPYGGMALIRAAGEVVSAGTGAGGAGIAVLDIATGKVRFSAPIKGNPLGLAVAAERLLVSTDRGTIHCFSGVAGKEPRAIVATAEPVPPVDHQTVAAVGEMLRAGAPRKGWAVDLGCGTGVLACELARRTELMICAVDPDPERVTAARQRLRQAGLLGTRVSVHHAPLDGRQLPPYFADLVVSGRSVAGNADAVTKADVVRLQHPFVGRAWLGRPGAMVSLPPPGLPGSGEWTHQYADAGNTNCSADTLVHGPLGALWFKDFGFTMPSRHGRGPAPLFMRGRLIVEGRDAIRCIDAYNGRVLWEYALPGILKANDQDHIMGVSGTGSNICLDRTSVYIRREHDCLCLDLDTGALRRTIPAPAHSPDGKPGTWGYLACVDGTLFGTLADRTHLVEFRYIRGDMSTQFTESTVLFAMDAQTGEEKWRYVPKHSIRHNALAIGDGRVHLIDRAQAAFDRLDPAYK
;
A
#
# COMPACT_ATOMS: atom_id res chain seq x y z
N LEU A 1 2.27 20.24 -6.54
CA LEU A 1 0.97 20.94 -6.56
C LEU A 1 0.93 21.76 -7.84
N TYR A 2 -0.18 21.69 -8.58
CA TYR A 2 -0.39 22.47 -9.79
C TYR A 2 -1.54 23.46 -9.55
N CYS A 3 -1.42 24.67 -10.06
CA CYS A 3 -2.50 25.64 -10.14
C CYS A 3 -2.86 25.84 -11.61
N LEU A 4 -4.11 25.54 -11.94
CA LEU A 4 -4.65 25.61 -13.28
C LEU A 4 -5.74 26.68 -13.33
N SER A 5 -5.96 27.26 -14.51
CA SER A 5 -7.06 28.20 -14.71
C SER A 5 -8.42 27.54 -14.48
N ALA A 6 -9.33 28.27 -13.82
CA ALA A 6 -10.70 27.80 -13.59
C ALA A 6 -11.53 27.81 -14.88
N ALA A 7 -11.24 28.74 -15.80
CA ALA A 7 -11.82 28.79 -17.14
C ALA A 7 -10.78 28.37 -18.19
N ALA A 8 -11.23 27.71 -19.25
CA ALA A 8 -10.39 27.49 -20.41
C ALA A 8 -10.25 28.78 -21.25
N GLN A 9 -9.07 29.01 -21.84
CA GLN A 9 -8.90 30.03 -22.87
C GLN A 9 -9.18 29.42 -24.25
N GLY A 10 -9.84 30.17 -25.14
CA GLY A 10 -10.61 29.62 -26.26
C GLY A 10 -9.87 29.17 -27.52
N LYS A 11 -10.59 28.39 -28.35
CA LYS A 11 -10.84 28.57 -29.79
C LYS A 11 -12.26 28.06 -30.11
N ALA A 12 -12.81 28.51 -31.24
CA ALA A 12 -14.16 28.20 -31.75
C ALA A 12 -14.40 26.72 -32.15
N ASP A 13 -13.46 25.82 -31.82
CA ASP A 13 -13.44 24.39 -32.13
C ASP A 13 -13.79 23.49 -30.92
N GLY A 14 -14.17 24.07 -29.77
CA GLY A 14 -14.94 23.37 -28.74
C GLY A 14 -14.15 22.55 -27.70
N ALA A 15 -12.83 22.65 -27.64
CA ALA A 15 -12.02 21.98 -26.61
C ALA A 15 -11.01 22.92 -25.93
N GLY A 16 -11.49 23.89 -25.15
CA GLY A 16 -10.62 24.74 -24.35
C GLY A 16 -9.83 23.93 -23.31
N ARG A 17 -8.50 24.11 -23.26
CA ARG A 17 -7.62 23.47 -22.25
C ARG A 17 -7.38 24.44 -21.08
N PRO A 18 -7.25 23.93 -19.83
CA PRO A 18 -6.84 24.77 -18.73
C PRO A 18 -5.40 25.25 -18.94
N THR A 19 -5.13 26.49 -18.56
CA THR A 19 -3.78 27.07 -18.57
C THR A 19 -3.09 26.75 -17.25
N LEU A 20 -1.83 26.32 -17.29
CA LEU A 20 -1.00 26.18 -16.09
C LEU A 20 -0.54 27.56 -15.62
N HIS A 21 -0.97 28.00 -14.43
CA HIS A 21 -0.47 29.24 -13.83
C HIS A 21 0.89 29.03 -13.17
N TRP A 22 0.99 28.02 -12.33
CA TRP A 22 2.24 27.64 -11.67
C TRP A 22 2.20 26.19 -11.21
N SER A 23 3.37 25.63 -10.94
CA SER A 23 3.49 24.35 -10.25
C SER A 23 4.65 24.38 -9.24
N VAL A 24 4.47 23.68 -8.13
CA VAL A 24 5.45 23.62 -7.03
C VAL A 24 5.65 22.18 -6.60
N ARG A 25 6.91 21.78 -6.41
CA ARG A 25 7.29 20.47 -5.85
C ARG A 25 7.22 20.51 -4.33
N GLY A 26 6.60 19.50 -3.72
CA GLY A 26 6.44 19.40 -2.26
C GLY A 26 7.64 18.79 -1.53
N GLY A 27 8.36 17.88 -2.19
CA GLY A 27 9.57 17.25 -1.64
C GLY A 27 10.82 18.12 -1.79
N PRO A 28 11.92 17.77 -1.09
CA PRO A 28 13.18 18.51 -1.12
C PRO A 28 13.98 18.28 -2.40
N THR A 29 13.80 17.14 -3.09
CA THR A 29 14.52 16.80 -4.33
C THR A 29 13.58 16.20 -5.38
N GLU A 30 14.11 15.94 -6.58
CA GLU A 30 13.35 15.36 -7.69
C GLU A 30 13.26 13.83 -7.67
N SER A 31 13.72 13.18 -6.59
CA SER A 31 13.72 11.73 -6.45
C SER A 31 12.33 11.12 -6.64
N LEU A 32 12.28 10.06 -7.43
CA LEU A 32 11.12 9.25 -7.72
C LEU A 32 11.23 7.90 -7.00
N VAL A 33 10.09 7.26 -6.78
CA VAL A 33 9.92 5.94 -6.15
C VAL A 33 8.84 5.17 -6.90
N LEU A 34 8.88 3.83 -6.84
CA LEU A 34 7.71 3.03 -7.24
C LEU A 34 6.68 3.04 -6.10
N GLY A 35 5.52 3.63 -6.36
CA GLY A 35 4.42 3.71 -5.40
C GLY A 35 3.11 3.32 -6.05
N ASN A 36 2.48 2.24 -5.56
CA ASN A 36 1.21 1.72 -6.06
C ASN A 36 1.18 1.58 -7.59
N ASP A 37 2.11 0.79 -8.12
CA ASP A 37 2.26 0.48 -9.56
C ASP A 37 2.56 1.70 -10.46
N ARG A 38 3.12 2.77 -9.90
CA ARG A 38 3.50 3.98 -10.64
C ARG A 38 4.85 4.52 -10.20
N VAL A 39 5.60 5.08 -11.14
CA VAL A 39 6.77 5.93 -10.83
C VAL A 39 6.26 7.31 -10.43
N ILE A 40 6.44 7.67 -9.16
CA ILE A 40 5.92 8.90 -8.56
C ILE A 40 7.00 9.61 -7.74
N SER A 41 6.75 10.85 -7.31
CA SER A 41 7.60 11.54 -6.33
C SER A 41 7.82 10.68 -5.08
N ARG A 42 9.05 10.60 -4.58
CA ARG A 42 9.37 9.99 -3.27
C ARG A 42 8.61 10.63 -2.11
N TRP A 43 8.23 11.90 -2.28
CA TRP A 43 7.30 12.61 -1.40
C TRP A 43 5.98 12.87 -2.12
N PRO A 44 5.08 11.88 -2.20
CA PRO A 44 3.77 12.08 -2.81
C PRO A 44 2.93 13.02 -1.93
N LEU A 45 2.00 13.74 -2.56
CA LEU A 45 1.08 14.63 -1.85
C LEU A 45 -0.06 13.80 -1.25
N ARG A 46 0.03 13.47 0.04
CA ARG A 46 -1.03 12.76 0.79
C ARG A 46 -1.81 13.65 1.75
N GLY A 47 -1.32 14.86 2.03
CA GLY A 47 -2.10 15.93 2.66
C GLY A 47 -2.79 16.77 1.59
N GLY A 48 -4.06 16.47 1.34
CA GLY A 48 -4.87 17.11 0.30
C GLY A 48 -4.93 18.63 0.47
N PRO A 49 -4.85 19.41 -0.63
CA PRO A 49 -4.71 20.85 -0.53
C PRO A 49 -5.97 21.51 0.05
N VAL A 50 -5.78 22.56 0.85
CA VAL A 50 -6.85 23.45 1.32
C VAL A 50 -6.49 24.89 1.02
N VAL A 51 -7.45 25.67 0.54
CA VAL A 51 -7.26 27.10 0.23
C VAL A 51 -8.06 27.92 1.22
N HIS A 52 -7.41 28.89 1.88
CA HIS A 52 -8.06 29.85 2.78
C HIS A 52 -7.38 31.21 2.68
N GLN A 53 -8.19 32.27 2.51
CA GLN A 53 -7.74 33.67 2.45
C GLN A 53 -6.49 33.87 1.54
N GLY A 54 -6.58 33.42 0.29
CA GLY A 54 -5.51 33.58 -0.70
C GLY A 54 -4.25 32.74 -0.46
N THR A 55 -4.28 31.79 0.48
CA THR A 55 -3.16 30.87 0.75
C THR A 55 -3.60 29.43 0.52
N VAL A 56 -2.78 28.63 -0.15
CA VAL A 56 -2.97 27.19 -0.31
C VAL A 56 -1.99 26.42 0.57
N TYR A 57 -2.51 25.46 1.33
CA TYR A 57 -1.74 24.58 2.20
C TYR A 57 -1.81 23.15 1.68
N PHE A 58 -0.71 22.39 1.77
CA PHE A 58 -0.69 20.98 1.40
C PHE A 58 0.45 20.22 2.10
N GLY A 59 0.32 18.89 2.19
CA GLY A 59 1.32 18.00 2.79
C GLY A 59 1.97 17.03 1.80
N ALA A 60 3.29 16.84 1.89
CA ALA A 60 4.08 15.96 1.04
C ALA A 60 4.94 14.99 1.87
N GLY A 61 4.97 13.71 1.50
CA GLY A 61 5.74 12.68 2.20
C GLY A 61 4.86 11.64 2.89
N ILE A 62 5.43 10.44 3.12
CA ILE A 62 4.75 9.32 3.78
C ILE A 62 5.50 8.91 5.05
N TRP A 63 6.82 8.78 4.96
CA TRP A 63 7.65 8.23 6.04
C TRP A 63 8.41 9.33 6.77
N PRO A 64 8.29 9.39 8.11
CA PRO A 64 9.12 10.26 8.96
C PRO A 64 10.62 10.18 8.67
N SER A 65 11.15 8.99 8.40
CA SER A 65 12.57 8.76 8.10
C SER A 65 13.04 9.42 6.80
N GLU A 66 12.13 9.73 5.89
CA GLU A 66 12.42 10.41 4.62
C GLU A 66 11.95 11.89 4.63
N GLY A 67 11.30 12.31 5.71
CA GLY A 67 10.75 13.65 5.90
C GLY A 67 9.30 13.79 5.42
N VAL A 68 8.53 14.57 6.18
CA VAL A 68 7.17 15.00 5.85
C VAL A 68 7.16 16.53 5.87
N TYR A 69 6.65 17.13 4.79
CA TYR A 69 6.69 18.57 4.55
C TYR A 69 5.28 19.13 4.43
N VAL A 70 4.94 20.10 5.27
CA VAL A 70 3.71 20.89 5.16
C VAL A 70 4.07 22.26 4.63
N HIS A 71 3.35 22.73 3.61
CA HIS A 71 3.65 23.99 2.93
C HIS A 71 2.48 24.95 3.02
N ALA A 72 2.79 26.24 3.01
CA ALA A 72 1.87 27.31 2.67
C ALA A 72 2.41 28.11 1.49
N LEU A 73 1.60 28.26 0.44
CA LEU A 73 1.92 29.06 -0.73
C LEU A 73 0.86 30.13 -0.92
N ASP A 74 1.27 31.26 -1.46
CA ASP A 74 0.34 32.20 -2.07
C ASP A 74 -0.44 31.50 -3.20
N ALA A 75 -1.77 31.53 -3.12
CA ALA A 75 -2.64 30.73 -3.99
C ALA A 75 -2.62 31.19 -5.46
N LEU A 76 -2.34 32.48 -5.71
CA LEU A 76 -2.33 33.03 -7.07
C LEU A 76 -0.97 32.87 -7.73
N THR A 77 0.12 33.06 -6.97
CA THR A 77 1.48 33.11 -7.54
C THR A 77 2.30 31.82 -7.31
N GLY A 78 1.88 30.95 -6.38
CA GLY A 78 2.65 29.78 -5.97
C GLY A 78 3.89 30.10 -5.14
N LYS A 79 4.14 31.39 -4.82
CA LYS A 79 5.27 31.80 -3.97
C LYS A 79 5.09 31.22 -2.58
N ARG A 80 6.15 30.59 -2.07
CA ARG A 80 6.14 29.96 -0.75
C ARG A 80 6.14 31.00 0.35
N ARG A 81 5.16 30.91 1.25
CA ARG A 81 5.10 31.72 2.48
C ARG A 81 5.90 31.07 3.59
N TRP A 82 5.68 29.77 3.81
CA TRP A 82 6.47 28.97 4.74
C TRP A 82 6.46 27.48 4.36
N ARG A 83 7.39 26.72 4.95
CA ARG A 83 7.44 25.26 4.89
C ARG A 83 7.85 24.72 6.26
N ASN A 84 7.03 23.84 6.83
CA ASN A 84 7.39 23.03 7.98
C ASN A 84 7.90 21.67 7.49
N GLY A 85 9.17 21.36 7.76
CA GLY A 85 9.76 20.04 7.53
C GLY A 85 10.22 19.33 8.80
N GLU A 86 9.99 19.94 9.97
CA GLU A 86 10.53 19.51 11.25
C GLU A 86 9.52 18.65 12.03
N SER A 87 8.22 18.93 11.87
CA SER A 87 7.18 18.23 12.61
C SER A 87 6.98 16.77 12.17
N GLY A 88 7.55 16.38 11.03
CA GLY A 88 7.54 15.00 10.55
C GLY A 88 8.50 14.06 11.26
N SER A 89 9.49 14.56 12.01
CA SER A 89 10.54 13.77 12.68
C SER A 89 10.95 14.37 14.03
N LEU A 90 10.02 14.34 14.99
CA LEU A 90 10.16 14.74 16.38
C LEU A 90 10.55 13.55 17.26
N ARG A 91 11.42 13.79 18.25
CA ARG A 91 11.59 12.85 19.37
C ARG A 91 10.43 13.05 20.34
N MET A 92 9.53 12.07 20.45
CA MET A 92 8.32 12.23 21.25
C MET A 92 7.84 10.91 21.90
N PRO A 93 7.01 11.00 22.98
CA PRO A 93 6.38 9.84 23.59
C PRO A 93 5.55 9.04 22.59
N GLN A 94 5.58 7.71 22.71
CA GLN A 94 4.80 6.78 21.91
C GLN A 94 3.61 6.24 22.72
N PRO A 95 2.60 5.60 22.09
CA PRO A 95 1.42 5.08 22.79
C PRO A 95 1.73 4.02 23.87
N HIS A 96 2.93 3.43 23.87
CA HIS A 96 3.41 2.55 24.91
C HIS A 96 4.10 3.37 26.02
N PRO A 97 3.65 3.28 27.29
CA PRO A 97 4.24 4.05 28.39
C PRO A 97 5.76 3.89 28.48
N GLY A 98 6.48 5.00 28.67
CA GLY A 98 7.95 5.02 28.75
C GLY A 98 8.67 4.94 27.40
N ALA A 99 7.98 4.62 26.30
CA ALA A 99 8.60 4.55 24.98
C ALA A 99 8.72 5.93 24.31
N PHE A 100 9.91 6.21 23.78
CA PHE A 100 10.21 7.41 23.00
C PHE A 100 10.89 7.02 21.69
N ALA A 101 10.47 7.64 20.58
CA ALA A 101 11.03 7.39 19.26
C ALA A 101 11.08 8.67 18.43
N ALA A 102 11.93 8.67 17.39
CA ALA A 102 11.78 9.62 16.29
C ALA A 102 10.50 9.25 15.52
N SER A 103 9.52 10.15 15.54
CA SER A 103 8.18 9.99 14.97
C SER A 103 7.65 11.37 14.56
N GLY A 104 6.36 11.55 14.28
CA GLY A 104 5.85 12.90 14.02
C GLY A 104 4.58 12.93 13.20
N VAL A 105 4.26 14.12 12.71
CA VAL A 105 3.10 14.40 11.88
C VAL A 105 3.26 13.72 10.53
N SER A 106 2.26 12.95 10.12
CA SER A 106 2.24 12.25 8.83
C SER A 106 0.99 12.67 8.03
N ALA A 107 1.12 13.72 7.21
CA ALA A 107 -0.02 14.31 6.51
C ALA A 107 -0.74 13.29 5.61
N ARG A 108 -1.94 12.86 6.02
CA ARG A 108 -2.76 11.89 5.31
C ARG A 108 -4.23 12.26 5.40
N GLY A 109 -4.84 12.63 4.27
CA GLY A 109 -6.23 13.10 4.19
C GLY A 109 -6.29 14.56 3.74
N TYR A 110 -7.50 15.12 3.60
CA TYR A 110 -7.67 16.54 3.29
C TYR A 110 -7.28 17.37 4.50
N LEU A 111 -6.43 18.39 4.30
CA LEU A 111 -6.16 19.36 5.34
C LEU A 111 -7.42 20.18 5.62
N ALA A 112 -7.58 20.62 6.86
CA ALA A 112 -8.65 21.55 7.24
C ALA A 112 -8.05 22.75 7.97
N VAL A 113 -8.79 23.86 7.99
CA VAL A 113 -8.24 25.16 8.40
C VAL A 113 -9.33 25.99 9.08
N ASP A 114 -8.93 26.71 10.12
CA ASP A 114 -9.67 27.85 10.68
C ASP A 114 -8.86 29.14 10.44
N ASP A 115 -9.31 30.29 10.98
CA ASP A 115 -8.62 31.57 10.77
C ASP A 115 -7.20 31.63 11.35
N GLU A 116 -6.87 30.78 12.33
CA GLU A 116 -5.60 30.77 13.06
C GLU A 116 -4.75 29.51 12.82
N ARG A 117 -5.38 28.37 12.51
CA ARG A 117 -4.79 27.03 12.58
C ARG A 117 -5.01 26.24 11.29
N LEU A 118 -3.97 25.50 10.92
CA LEU A 118 -4.01 24.43 9.94
C LEU A 118 -4.02 23.09 10.66
N PHE A 119 -5.05 22.29 10.44
CA PHE A 119 -5.17 20.93 10.96
C PHE A 119 -4.66 19.91 9.93
N VAL A 120 -3.79 19.01 10.39
CA VAL A 120 -3.11 18.00 9.56
C VAL A 120 -3.50 16.61 10.05
N PRO A 121 -4.49 15.97 9.41
CA PRO A 121 -4.85 14.59 9.72
C PRO A 121 -3.65 13.64 9.54
N SER A 122 -3.51 12.70 10.48
CA SER A 122 -2.31 11.85 10.62
C SER A 122 -2.62 10.35 10.67
N GLY A 123 -3.68 9.93 9.97
CA GLY A 123 -4.04 8.51 9.84
C GLY A 123 -4.52 7.90 11.15
N ARG A 124 -3.70 7.12 11.85
CA ARG A 124 -4.09 6.44 13.11
C ARG A 124 -4.05 7.35 14.33
N SER A 125 -3.62 8.59 14.16
CA SER A 125 -3.46 9.59 15.21
C SER A 125 -4.45 10.72 15.02
N VAL A 126 -4.84 11.35 16.13
CA VAL A 126 -5.60 12.61 16.11
C VAL A 126 -4.81 13.66 15.30
N PRO A 127 -5.46 14.49 14.47
CA PRO A 127 -4.84 15.56 13.70
C PRO A 127 -3.90 16.44 14.54
N ALA A 128 -2.76 16.80 13.96
CA ALA A 128 -1.91 17.85 14.50
C ALA A 128 -2.47 19.23 14.13
N ALA A 129 -2.15 20.27 14.90
CA ALA A 129 -2.44 21.65 14.53
C ALA A 129 -1.15 22.46 14.38
N LEU A 130 -1.06 23.23 13.31
CA LEU A 130 0.01 24.18 13.03
C LEU A 130 -0.56 25.60 13.01
N GLU A 131 0.20 26.59 13.46
CA GLU A 131 -0.14 28.00 13.30
C GLU A 131 -0.15 28.35 11.81
N ARG A 132 -1.27 28.90 11.33
CA ARG A 132 -1.47 29.18 9.90
C ARG A 132 -0.48 30.21 9.37
N ALA A 133 -0.11 31.20 10.19
CA ALA A 133 0.77 32.29 9.81
C ALA A 133 2.23 31.85 9.61
N THR A 134 2.72 30.91 10.41
CA THR A 134 4.16 30.57 10.47
C THR A 134 4.46 29.10 10.13
N GLY A 135 3.47 28.22 10.21
CA GLY A 135 3.65 26.77 10.12
C GLY A 135 4.22 26.14 11.39
N LYS A 136 4.34 26.88 12.51
CA LYS A 136 4.83 26.33 13.78
C LYS A 136 3.84 25.29 14.34
N LEU A 137 4.35 24.15 14.81
CA LEU A 137 3.52 23.15 15.48
C LEU A 137 2.94 23.69 16.78
N LEU A 138 1.61 23.64 16.93
CA LEU A 138 0.90 24.03 18.15
C LEU A 138 0.71 22.82 19.06
N HIS A 139 0.18 21.71 18.53
CA HIS A 139 -0.01 20.48 19.28
C HIS A 139 -0.02 19.23 18.39
N PHE A 140 0.43 18.12 18.98
CA PHE A 140 0.33 16.76 18.43
C PHE A 140 0.52 15.70 19.53
N HIS A 141 -0.57 15.04 19.94
CA HIS A 141 -0.61 14.19 21.15
C HIS A 141 -0.54 12.69 20.84
N LEU A 142 0.54 12.24 20.18
CA LEU A 142 0.67 10.83 19.76
C LEU A 142 0.74 9.83 20.94
N GLY A 143 1.55 10.12 21.96
CA GLY A 143 1.77 9.22 23.10
C GLY A 143 0.84 9.46 24.28
N GLU A 144 -0.04 10.46 24.23
CA GLU A 144 -0.89 10.78 25.36
C GLU A 144 -2.13 9.90 25.43
N ARG A 145 -2.39 9.33 26.62
CA ARG A 145 -3.55 8.48 26.82
C ARG A 145 -4.90 9.21 26.68
N VAL A 146 -4.90 10.54 26.69
CA VAL A 146 -6.12 11.35 26.51
C VAL A 146 -6.75 11.13 25.11
N ASN A 147 -5.94 10.75 24.12
CA ASN A 147 -6.36 10.57 22.73
C ASN A 147 -6.29 9.09 22.27
N VAL A 148 -6.31 8.12 23.19
CA VAL A 148 -6.20 6.69 22.83
C VAL A 148 -7.32 6.21 21.90
N LYS A 149 -6.95 5.34 20.95
CA LYS A 149 -7.85 4.62 20.02
C LYS A 149 -8.70 5.53 19.11
N THR A 150 -8.32 6.79 18.94
CA THR A 150 -8.97 7.74 18.04
C THR A 150 -7.97 8.29 17.02
N GLY A 151 -8.44 8.53 15.80
CA GLY A 151 -7.64 8.99 14.67
C GLY A 151 -8.40 8.76 13.38
N GLY A 152 -8.00 9.43 12.32
CA GLY A 152 -8.56 9.22 10.99
C GLY A 152 -7.99 10.21 9.98
N THR A 153 -8.32 10.00 8.71
CA THR A 153 -8.01 10.96 7.64
C THR A 153 -9.06 12.04 7.48
N ASP A 154 -10.25 11.81 8.02
CA ASP A 154 -11.41 12.69 7.91
C ASP A 154 -11.46 13.65 9.09
N ILE A 155 -11.67 14.93 8.78
CA ILE A 155 -11.74 15.99 9.76
C ILE A 155 -12.83 16.99 9.37
N LEU A 156 -13.61 17.42 10.36
CA LEU A 156 -14.52 18.55 10.22
C LEU A 156 -14.15 19.59 11.28
N VAL A 157 -13.89 20.82 10.85
CA VAL A 157 -13.49 21.92 11.73
C VAL A 157 -14.70 22.82 11.95
N GLY A 158 -15.07 23.02 13.21
CA GLY A 158 -16.02 24.03 13.66
C GLY A 158 -15.31 25.20 14.37
N ALA A 159 -16.09 26.09 14.99
CA ALA A 159 -15.55 27.33 15.59
C ALA A 159 -14.57 27.07 16.76
N GLU A 160 -14.86 26.09 17.61
CA GLU A 160 -14.08 25.85 18.84
C GLU A 160 -13.54 24.41 18.94
N HIS A 161 -14.04 23.52 18.08
CA HIS A 161 -13.72 22.10 18.12
C HIS A 161 -13.65 21.52 16.72
N PHE A 162 -12.97 20.38 16.60
CA PHE A 162 -12.97 19.57 15.38
C PHE A 162 -13.40 18.14 15.67
N LEU A 163 -13.88 17.46 14.63
CA LEU A 163 -14.33 16.08 14.67
C LEU A 163 -13.33 15.19 13.94
N ASN A 164 -12.94 14.08 14.57
CA ASN A 164 -12.05 13.08 13.95
C ASN A 164 -12.23 11.72 14.63
N GLY A 165 -12.15 10.62 13.89
CA GLY A 165 -12.07 9.27 14.46
C GLY A 165 -13.14 8.93 15.51
N GLY A 166 -14.37 9.43 15.33
CA GLY A 166 -15.49 9.18 16.25
C GLY A 166 -15.48 10.00 17.56
N ALA A 167 -14.71 11.09 17.61
CA ALA A 167 -14.65 11.98 18.77
C ALA A 167 -14.60 13.47 18.37
N ALA A 168 -14.94 14.33 19.33
CA ALA A 168 -14.75 15.78 19.24
C ALA A 168 -13.53 16.18 20.08
N PHE A 169 -12.78 17.15 19.58
CA PHE A 169 -11.53 17.63 20.18
C PHE A 169 -11.52 19.15 20.21
N ASP A 170 -10.92 19.70 21.26
CA ASP A 170 -10.72 21.13 21.40
C ASP A 170 -9.70 21.61 20.35
N SER A 171 -10.07 22.62 19.56
CA SER A 171 -9.23 23.10 18.46
C SER A 171 -7.91 23.71 18.94
N LYS A 172 -7.90 24.34 20.12
CA LYS A 172 -6.74 25.05 20.67
C LYS A 172 -5.73 24.09 21.30
N THR A 173 -6.21 23.08 22.01
CA THR A 173 -5.39 22.19 22.83
C THR A 173 -5.22 20.80 22.25
N GLY A 174 -6.02 20.38 21.26
CA GLY A 174 -5.95 19.03 20.68
C GLY A 174 -6.42 17.91 21.62
N LYS A 175 -6.97 18.26 22.79
CA LYS A 175 -7.46 17.32 23.78
C LYS A 175 -8.87 16.89 23.45
N ARG A 176 -9.15 15.60 23.68
CA ARG A 176 -10.49 15.04 23.50
C ARG A 176 -11.50 15.70 24.43
N LEU A 177 -12.59 16.19 23.86
CA LEU A 177 -13.73 16.75 24.57
C LEU A 177 -14.78 15.67 24.89
N ALA A 178 -15.17 14.91 23.88
CA ALA A 178 -16.21 13.88 24.01
C ALA A 178 -16.11 12.81 22.93
N ALA A 179 -16.71 11.64 23.19
CA ALA A 179 -17.04 10.69 22.13
C ALA A 179 -18.23 11.23 21.32
N LEU A 180 -18.23 10.99 20.02
CA LEU A 180 -19.42 11.23 19.19
C LEU A 180 -20.44 10.11 19.38
N PRO A 181 -21.74 10.37 19.14
CA PRO A 181 -22.72 9.31 18.93
C PRO A 181 -22.20 8.34 17.86
N LYS A 182 -22.42 7.02 18.03
CA LYS A 182 -21.94 5.99 17.10
C LYS A 182 -22.46 6.17 15.66
N SER A 183 -23.56 6.90 15.50
CA SER A 183 -24.16 7.24 14.20
C SER A 183 -23.40 8.34 13.46
N VAL A 184 -22.58 9.14 14.14
CA VAL A 184 -21.85 10.26 13.53
C VAL A 184 -20.49 9.78 13.04
N ARG A 185 -20.30 9.91 11.73
CA ARG A 185 -19.05 9.59 11.04
C ARG A 185 -18.57 10.86 10.32
N PRO A 186 -17.40 11.43 10.67
CA PRO A 186 -16.91 12.66 10.05
C PRO A 186 -16.87 12.62 8.51
N GLU A 187 -16.62 11.45 7.92
CA GLU A 187 -16.61 11.21 6.47
C GLU A 187 -17.99 11.33 5.80
N LEU A 188 -19.09 11.26 6.57
CA LEU A 188 -20.47 11.36 6.11
C LEU A 188 -21.21 12.48 6.83
N ALA A 189 -20.48 13.52 7.22
CA ALA A 189 -21.02 14.66 7.93
C ALA A 189 -20.54 15.98 7.33
N ALA A 190 -21.31 17.04 7.55
CA ALA A 190 -20.94 18.41 7.27
C ALA A 190 -21.30 19.27 8.47
N GLN A 191 -20.48 20.28 8.74
CA GLN A 191 -20.62 21.13 9.92
C GLN A 191 -20.70 22.61 9.54
N THR A 192 -21.50 23.34 10.29
CA THR A 192 -21.56 24.81 10.30
C THR A 192 -21.25 25.30 11.72
N ALA A 193 -21.26 26.62 11.94
CA ALA A 193 -21.01 27.19 13.27
C ALA A 193 -21.97 26.64 14.35
N SER A 194 -23.24 26.41 14.01
CA SER A 194 -24.28 26.01 14.96
C SER A 194 -24.75 24.55 14.83
N GLU A 195 -24.63 23.95 13.64
CA GLU A 195 -25.25 22.67 13.32
C GLU A 195 -24.28 21.69 12.68
N THR A 196 -24.44 20.42 13.01
CA THR A 196 -23.82 19.28 12.32
C THR A 196 -24.92 18.48 11.65
N VAL A 197 -24.74 18.21 10.35
CA VAL A 197 -25.60 17.28 9.59
C VAL A 197 -24.80 16.03 9.29
N TRP A 198 -25.40 14.85 9.40
CA TRP A 198 -24.73 13.60 9.07
C TRP A 198 -25.70 12.55 8.53
N TRP A 199 -25.18 11.62 7.75
CA TRP A 199 -25.95 10.46 7.32
C TRP A 199 -25.77 9.29 8.28
N SER A 200 -26.86 8.60 8.62
CA SER A 200 -26.81 7.32 9.33
C SER A 200 -28.09 6.52 9.13
N ALA A 201 -27.94 5.24 8.74
CA ALA A 201 -29.03 4.27 8.66
C ALA A 201 -30.22 4.75 7.80
N GLY A 202 -29.94 5.23 6.59
CA GLY A 202 -30.96 5.68 5.63
C GLY A 202 -31.54 7.07 5.91
N HIS A 203 -31.02 7.78 6.92
CA HIS A 203 -31.49 9.10 7.30
C HIS A 203 -30.37 10.14 7.22
N VAL A 204 -30.73 11.36 6.82
CA VAL A 204 -29.95 12.56 7.11
C VAL A 204 -30.45 13.13 8.43
N ARG A 205 -29.52 13.33 9.36
CA ARG A 205 -29.78 13.79 10.72
C ARG A 205 -29.16 15.16 10.91
N VAL A 206 -29.77 15.96 11.76
CA VAL A 206 -29.32 17.30 12.14
C VAL A 206 -29.14 17.32 13.66
N GLY A 207 -28.07 17.93 14.13
CA GLY A 207 -27.81 18.07 15.56
C GLY A 207 -27.09 19.36 15.89
N ARG A 208 -27.24 19.77 17.14
CA ARG A 208 -26.68 21.01 17.68
C ARG A 208 -25.72 20.72 18.82
N TRP A 209 -24.65 21.49 18.85
CA TRP A 209 -23.66 21.41 19.92
C TRP A 209 -24.17 22.18 21.14
N GLY A 210 -24.05 21.58 22.30
CA GLY A 210 -24.43 22.20 23.56
C GLY A 210 -23.76 21.51 24.74
N VAL A 211 -24.25 21.82 25.93
CA VAL A 211 -23.84 21.15 27.16
C VAL A 211 -24.72 19.92 27.35
N THR A 212 -24.11 18.76 27.60
CA THR A 212 -24.79 17.51 27.91
C THR A 212 -24.23 16.91 29.19
N GLU A 213 -25.09 16.21 29.93
CA GLU A 213 -24.67 15.47 31.11
C GLU A 213 -23.92 14.19 30.72
N GLY A 214 -22.89 13.88 31.48
CA GLY A 214 -22.11 12.67 31.37
C GLY A 214 -21.60 12.22 32.73
N LYS A 215 -20.82 11.15 32.72
CA LYS A 215 -20.09 10.69 33.91
C LYS A 215 -18.60 10.70 33.63
N ASP A 216 -17.80 11.05 34.63
CA ASP A 216 -16.35 10.90 34.58
C ASP A 216 -15.93 9.41 34.70
N ARG A 217 -14.62 9.14 34.73
CA ARG A 217 -14.09 7.77 34.89
C ARG A 217 -14.45 7.13 36.24
N LYS A 218 -14.82 7.93 37.24
CA LYS A 218 -15.24 7.48 38.59
C LYS A 218 -16.76 7.41 38.73
N GLY A 219 -17.51 7.72 37.66
CA GLY A 219 -18.97 7.68 37.65
C GLY A 219 -19.64 8.97 38.14
N ALA A 220 -18.89 10.01 38.50
CA ALA A 220 -19.43 11.28 38.97
C ALA A 220 -20.03 12.07 37.81
N PRO A 221 -21.19 12.73 38.01
CA PRO A 221 -21.82 13.54 36.97
C PRO A 221 -20.92 14.72 36.58
N ILE A 222 -20.75 14.92 35.28
CA ILE A 222 -20.00 16.03 34.71
C ILE A 222 -20.82 16.64 33.57
N GLN A 223 -20.72 17.96 33.43
CA GLN A 223 -21.17 18.63 32.22
C GLN A 223 -20.07 18.56 31.18
N LYS A 224 -20.41 18.12 29.96
CA LYS A 224 -19.48 18.03 28.84
C LYS A 224 -20.10 18.60 27.58
N ARG A 225 -19.28 18.98 26.62
CA ARG A 225 -19.77 19.37 25.30
C ARG A 225 -20.27 18.12 24.57
N GLY A 226 -21.50 18.18 24.04
CA GLY A 226 -22.11 17.07 23.32
C GLY A 226 -22.90 17.53 22.12
N LEU A 227 -23.14 16.59 21.20
CA LEU A 227 -24.00 16.78 20.04
C LEU A 227 -25.36 16.14 20.32
N THR A 228 -26.41 16.95 20.31
CA THR A 228 -27.79 16.50 20.48
C THR A 228 -28.49 16.49 19.12
N GLU A 229 -29.07 15.36 18.74
CA GLU A 229 -29.89 15.25 17.53
C GLU A 229 -31.18 16.07 17.71
N THR A 230 -31.47 16.93 16.73
CA THR A 230 -32.64 17.80 16.72
C THR A 230 -33.63 17.46 15.62
N ALA A 231 -33.18 16.79 14.54
CA ALA A 231 -34.05 16.35 13.45
C ALA A 231 -33.46 15.14 12.73
N SER A 232 -34.32 14.38 12.05
CA SER A 232 -33.96 13.21 11.26
C SER A 232 -34.94 13.02 10.10
N PHE A 233 -34.41 12.90 8.89
CA PHE A 233 -35.20 12.85 7.66
C PHE A 233 -34.80 11.63 6.83
N PRO A 234 -35.75 10.81 6.35
CA PRO A 234 -35.45 9.68 5.49
C PRO A 234 -34.96 10.16 4.13
N VAL A 235 -33.95 9.48 3.59
CA VAL A 235 -33.46 9.72 2.22
C VAL A 235 -33.35 8.41 1.45
N PRO A 236 -33.67 8.39 0.15
CA PRO A 236 -33.67 7.15 -0.62
C PRO A 236 -32.27 6.61 -0.92
N TYR A 237 -31.23 7.46 -0.88
CA TYR A 237 -29.84 7.10 -1.16
C TYR A 237 -28.89 7.74 -0.16
N GLY A 238 -27.85 7.01 0.26
CA GLY A 238 -26.79 7.57 1.10
C GLY A 238 -25.76 6.55 1.59
N GLY A 239 -24.89 6.98 2.49
CA GLY A 239 -23.89 6.12 3.14
C GLY A 239 -22.54 6.03 2.46
N MET A 240 -22.30 6.82 1.40
CA MET A 240 -21.00 6.86 0.71
C MET A 240 -20.41 8.26 0.61
N ALA A 241 -21.22 9.27 0.33
CA ALA A 241 -20.79 10.67 0.32
C ALA A 241 -21.93 11.60 0.76
N LEU A 242 -21.56 12.73 1.39
CA LEU A 242 -22.49 13.76 1.81
C LEU A 242 -21.86 15.15 1.62
N ILE A 243 -22.63 16.11 1.12
CA ILE A 243 -22.25 17.52 1.09
C ILE A 243 -23.44 18.38 1.50
N ARG A 244 -23.17 19.45 2.24
CA ARG A 244 -24.16 20.51 2.52
C ARG A 244 -23.88 21.69 1.61
N ALA A 245 -24.90 22.16 0.90
CA ALA A 245 -24.87 23.37 0.09
C ALA A 245 -26.01 24.28 0.53
N ALA A 246 -25.69 25.36 1.24
CA ALA A 246 -26.66 26.25 1.87
C ALA A 246 -27.68 25.50 2.78
N GLY A 247 -28.97 25.62 2.49
CA GLY A 247 -30.07 24.96 3.21
C GLY A 247 -30.33 23.52 2.78
N GLU A 248 -29.57 22.99 1.83
CA GLU A 248 -29.78 21.66 1.27
C GLU A 248 -28.63 20.69 1.62
N VAL A 249 -28.95 19.40 1.70
CA VAL A 249 -28.00 18.30 1.84
C VAL A 249 -28.13 17.39 0.63
N VAL A 250 -27.01 17.13 -0.03
CA VAL A 250 -26.90 16.06 -1.00
C VAL A 250 -26.37 14.82 -0.29
N SER A 251 -27.16 13.76 -0.29
CA SER A 251 -26.80 12.44 0.21
C SER A 251 -26.62 11.49 -0.97
N ALA A 252 -25.49 10.80 -1.03
CA ALA A 252 -25.15 9.89 -2.12
C ALA A 252 -24.67 8.55 -1.59
N GLY A 253 -25.08 7.47 -2.25
CA GLY A 253 -24.69 6.11 -1.92
C GLY A 253 -25.74 5.11 -2.36
N THR A 254 -25.96 4.08 -1.55
CA THR A 254 -26.83 2.96 -1.91
C THR A 254 -28.25 3.19 -1.38
N GLY A 255 -29.23 2.68 -2.12
CA GLY A 255 -30.65 2.73 -1.81
C GLY A 255 -31.40 1.56 -2.43
N ALA A 256 -32.73 1.61 -2.40
CA ALA A 256 -33.55 0.65 -3.12
C ALA A 256 -33.26 0.73 -4.64
N GLY A 257 -32.82 -0.38 -5.24
CA GLY A 257 -32.50 -0.43 -6.67
C GLY A 257 -31.07 -0.02 -7.06
N GLY A 258 -30.16 0.20 -6.09
CA GLY A 258 -28.73 0.40 -6.35
C GLY A 258 -28.20 1.76 -5.89
N ALA A 259 -27.18 2.26 -6.58
CA ALA A 259 -26.54 3.53 -6.26
C ALA A 259 -27.34 4.73 -6.78
N GLY A 260 -27.35 5.83 -6.02
CA GLY A 260 -28.09 7.03 -6.37
C GLY A 260 -27.70 8.25 -5.53
N ILE A 261 -28.44 9.33 -5.76
CA ILE A 261 -28.34 10.58 -5.02
C ILE A 261 -29.71 11.07 -4.57
N ALA A 262 -29.73 11.84 -3.49
CA ALA A 262 -30.89 12.56 -2.98
C ALA A 262 -30.50 13.98 -2.55
N VAL A 263 -31.33 14.95 -2.88
CA VAL A 263 -31.21 16.35 -2.44
C VAL A 263 -32.35 16.64 -1.47
N LEU A 264 -31.99 16.89 -0.22
CA LEU A 264 -32.89 17.15 0.89
C LEU A 264 -32.84 18.63 1.25
N ASP A 265 -34.01 19.27 1.36
CA ASP A 265 -34.14 20.57 2.00
C ASP A 265 -34.20 20.40 3.52
N ILE A 266 -33.23 20.97 4.25
CA ILE A 266 -33.10 20.75 5.71
C ILE A 266 -34.29 21.37 6.46
N ALA A 267 -34.77 22.53 6.02
CA ALA A 267 -35.78 23.30 6.75
C ALA A 267 -37.16 22.62 6.70
N THR A 268 -37.50 22.03 5.56
CA THR A 268 -38.78 21.35 5.33
C THR A 268 -38.71 19.85 5.54
N GLY A 269 -37.50 19.27 5.55
CA GLY A 269 -37.30 17.82 5.60
C GLY A 269 -37.70 17.08 4.33
N LYS A 270 -37.98 17.80 3.22
CA LYS A 270 -38.45 17.21 1.96
C LYS A 270 -37.30 16.90 1.02
N VAL A 271 -37.31 15.68 0.47
CA VAL A 271 -36.44 15.32 -0.66
C VAL A 271 -36.97 15.99 -1.92
N ARG A 272 -36.25 16.98 -2.43
CA ARG A 272 -36.64 17.75 -3.62
C ARG A 272 -36.30 17.04 -4.92
N PHE A 273 -35.26 16.21 -4.89
CA PHE A 273 -34.78 15.48 -6.05
C PHE A 273 -34.09 14.19 -5.62
N SER A 274 -34.27 13.13 -6.38
CA SER A 274 -33.47 11.92 -6.26
C SER A 274 -33.36 11.23 -7.61
N ALA A 275 -32.20 10.61 -7.88
CA ALA A 275 -31.99 9.87 -9.11
C ALA A 275 -31.01 8.71 -8.90
N PRO A 276 -31.22 7.57 -9.59
CA PRO A 276 -30.23 6.51 -9.66
C PRO A 276 -29.03 6.96 -10.49
N ILE A 277 -27.85 6.42 -10.18
CA ILE A 277 -26.62 6.66 -10.94
C ILE A 277 -25.90 5.34 -11.25
N LYS A 278 -25.08 5.36 -12.30
CA LYS A 278 -24.21 4.22 -12.64
C LYS A 278 -22.87 4.34 -11.91
N GLY A 279 -22.56 3.30 -11.13
CA GLY A 279 -21.35 3.25 -10.29
C GLY A 279 -21.59 3.83 -8.90
N ASN A 280 -20.74 3.46 -7.96
CA ASN A 280 -20.82 3.95 -6.59
C ASN A 280 -20.31 5.40 -6.52
N PRO A 281 -21.03 6.33 -5.89
CA PRO A 281 -20.59 7.72 -5.75
C PRO A 281 -19.41 7.82 -4.78
N LEU A 282 -18.40 8.60 -5.16
CA LEU A 282 -17.17 8.81 -4.38
C LEU A 282 -16.91 10.28 -4.05
N GLY A 283 -17.44 11.22 -4.84
CA GLY A 283 -17.16 12.64 -4.68
C GLY A 283 -18.34 13.48 -5.17
N LEU A 284 -18.63 14.55 -4.43
CA LEU A 284 -19.72 15.48 -4.70
C LEU A 284 -19.16 16.90 -4.80
N ALA A 285 -19.63 17.66 -5.79
CA ALA A 285 -19.35 19.08 -5.89
C ALA A 285 -20.59 19.83 -6.37
N VAL A 286 -20.85 21.00 -5.78
CA VAL A 286 -21.91 21.91 -6.23
C VAL A 286 -21.26 23.18 -6.75
N ALA A 287 -21.49 23.50 -8.02
CA ALA A 287 -20.92 24.67 -8.67
C ALA A 287 -21.80 25.13 -9.83
N ALA A 288 -21.94 26.44 -10.02
CA ALA A 288 -22.73 27.04 -11.11
C ALA A 288 -24.12 26.38 -11.28
N GLU A 289 -24.85 26.24 -10.17
CA GLU A 289 -26.19 25.63 -10.10
C GLU A 289 -26.27 24.17 -10.58
N ARG A 290 -25.14 23.46 -10.53
CA ARG A 290 -25.04 22.05 -10.91
C ARG A 290 -24.47 21.21 -9.79
N LEU A 291 -24.95 19.97 -9.70
CA LEU A 291 -24.37 18.93 -8.87
C LEU A 291 -23.55 17.98 -9.74
N LEU A 292 -22.27 17.84 -9.41
CA LEU A 292 -21.34 16.91 -10.04
C LEU A 292 -21.09 15.73 -9.11
N VAL A 293 -21.16 14.52 -9.66
CA VAL A 293 -21.00 13.26 -8.91
C VAL A 293 -20.00 12.36 -9.63
N SER A 294 -18.83 12.14 -9.04
CA SER A 294 -17.84 11.19 -9.56
C SER A 294 -18.10 9.79 -9.02
N THR A 295 -17.94 8.76 -9.86
CA THR A 295 -18.14 7.37 -9.48
C THR A 295 -16.90 6.51 -9.58
N ASP A 296 -16.91 5.35 -8.94
CA ASP A 296 -15.89 4.30 -9.03
C ASP A 296 -15.66 3.77 -10.46
N ARG A 297 -16.59 4.00 -11.38
CA ARG A 297 -16.47 3.69 -12.81
C ARG A 297 -15.75 4.78 -13.62
N GLY A 298 -15.29 5.85 -12.97
CA GLY A 298 -14.68 7.01 -13.65
C GLY A 298 -15.69 7.89 -14.40
N THR A 299 -16.98 7.67 -14.22
CA THR A 299 -18.03 8.53 -14.79
C THR A 299 -18.25 9.74 -13.88
N ILE A 300 -18.43 10.91 -14.47
CA ILE A 300 -18.89 12.12 -13.76
C ILE A 300 -20.32 12.41 -14.23
N HIS A 301 -21.29 12.24 -13.35
CA HIS A 301 -22.67 12.65 -13.59
C HIS A 301 -22.81 14.14 -13.29
N CYS A 302 -23.61 14.85 -14.09
CA CYS A 302 -23.90 16.27 -13.92
C CYS A 302 -25.41 16.46 -13.89
N PHE A 303 -25.93 16.99 -12.79
CA PHE A 303 -27.34 17.32 -12.61
C PHE A 303 -27.50 18.84 -12.60
N SER A 304 -28.55 19.34 -13.24
CA SER A 304 -28.92 20.76 -13.27
C SER A 304 -30.38 20.94 -12.93
N GLY A 305 -30.76 22.09 -12.37
CA GLY A 305 -32.17 22.44 -12.12
C GLY A 305 -33.01 22.74 -13.36
N VAL A 306 -32.41 22.70 -14.57
CA VAL A 306 -33.13 22.92 -15.84
C VAL A 306 -33.90 21.67 -16.25
N ALA A 307 -35.23 21.75 -16.25
CA ALA A 307 -36.10 20.66 -16.69
C ALA A 307 -36.10 20.47 -18.22
N GLY A 308 -36.47 19.26 -18.68
CA GLY A 308 -36.79 19.00 -20.08
C GLY A 308 -35.61 18.79 -21.04
N LYS A 309 -34.38 18.63 -20.54
CA LYS A 309 -33.23 18.22 -21.37
C LYS A 309 -32.89 16.75 -21.13
N GLU A 310 -32.83 15.98 -22.21
CA GLU A 310 -32.34 14.60 -22.19
C GLU A 310 -30.87 14.54 -21.72
N PRO A 311 -30.48 13.55 -20.91
CA PRO A 311 -29.09 13.35 -20.52
C PRO A 311 -28.19 13.16 -21.74
N ARG A 312 -27.20 14.04 -21.91
CA ARG A 312 -26.18 13.89 -22.95
C ARG A 312 -24.97 13.15 -22.40
N ALA A 313 -24.64 12.00 -23.00
CA ALA A 313 -23.35 11.37 -22.79
C ALA A 313 -22.27 12.11 -23.58
N ILE A 314 -21.27 12.65 -22.89
CA ILE A 314 -20.07 13.22 -23.50
C ILE A 314 -18.97 12.18 -23.37
N VAL A 315 -18.62 11.54 -24.49
CA VAL A 315 -17.51 10.58 -24.57
C VAL A 315 -16.38 11.24 -25.34
N ALA A 316 -15.17 11.21 -24.79
CA ALA A 316 -13.99 11.68 -25.52
C ALA A 316 -13.79 10.81 -26.77
N THR A 317 -13.67 11.43 -27.94
CA THR A 317 -13.33 10.75 -29.18
C THR A 317 -11.87 10.33 -29.17
N ALA A 318 -11.58 9.08 -29.55
CA ALA A 318 -10.22 8.61 -29.72
C ALA A 318 -9.58 9.29 -30.94
N GLU A 319 -8.40 9.87 -30.76
CA GLU A 319 -7.60 10.37 -31.88
C GLU A 319 -6.83 9.21 -32.55
N PRO A 320 -6.59 9.26 -33.87
CA PRO A 320 -5.77 8.26 -34.54
C PRO A 320 -4.37 8.22 -33.93
N VAL A 321 -3.88 7.02 -33.62
CA VAL A 321 -2.53 6.88 -33.05
C VAL A 321 -1.49 7.12 -34.14
N PRO A 322 -0.47 7.97 -33.91
CA PRO A 322 0.59 8.17 -34.88
C PRO A 322 1.28 6.85 -35.27
N PRO A 323 1.69 6.68 -36.55
CA PRO A 323 2.42 5.50 -36.98
C PRO A 323 3.80 5.42 -36.29
N VAL A 324 4.28 4.18 -36.13
CA VAL A 324 5.62 3.85 -35.62
C VAL A 324 6.53 3.61 -36.82
N ASP A 325 7.77 4.09 -36.78
CA ASP A 325 8.73 3.92 -37.88
C ASP A 325 9.25 2.47 -37.98
N HIS A 326 9.67 2.07 -39.18
CA HIS A 326 10.13 0.71 -39.47
C HIS A 326 11.35 0.29 -38.63
N GLN A 327 12.25 1.23 -38.31
CA GLN A 327 13.44 0.97 -37.51
C GLN A 327 13.08 0.59 -36.07
N THR A 328 12.13 1.31 -35.45
CA THR A 328 11.59 0.97 -34.13
C THR A 328 10.89 -0.39 -34.13
N VAL A 329 10.07 -0.68 -35.14
CA VAL A 329 9.39 -2.00 -35.27
C VAL A 329 10.41 -3.13 -35.38
N ALA A 330 11.46 -2.94 -36.18
CA ALA A 330 12.55 -3.90 -36.34
C ALA A 330 13.31 -4.11 -35.02
N ALA A 331 13.64 -3.03 -34.29
CA ALA A 331 14.31 -3.10 -32.99
C ALA A 331 13.50 -3.92 -31.97
N VAL A 332 12.22 -3.59 -31.79
CA VAL A 332 11.34 -4.33 -30.86
C VAL A 332 11.16 -5.77 -31.32
N GLY A 333 11.08 -6.02 -32.63
CA GLY A 333 11.05 -7.37 -33.18
C GLY A 333 12.29 -8.20 -32.83
N GLU A 334 13.48 -7.62 -32.99
CA GLU A 334 14.76 -8.24 -32.66
C GLU A 334 14.88 -8.53 -31.16
N MET A 335 14.61 -7.53 -30.31
CA MET A 335 14.64 -7.69 -28.86
C MET A 335 13.73 -8.84 -28.39
N LEU A 336 12.49 -8.89 -28.88
CA LEU A 336 11.52 -9.91 -28.46
C LEU A 336 11.88 -11.32 -28.99
N ARG A 337 12.52 -11.44 -30.15
CA ARG A 337 13.06 -12.73 -30.63
C ARG A 337 14.29 -13.16 -29.83
N ALA A 338 15.11 -12.20 -29.37
CA ALA A 338 16.27 -12.43 -28.54
C ALA A 338 15.94 -12.66 -27.04
N GLY A 339 14.65 -12.77 -26.69
CA GLY A 339 14.22 -13.12 -25.33
C GLY A 339 14.12 -11.94 -24.36
N ALA A 340 13.94 -10.71 -24.85
CA ALA A 340 13.63 -9.58 -23.98
C ALA A 340 12.33 -9.81 -23.16
N PRO A 341 12.27 -9.37 -21.90
CA PRO A 341 11.08 -9.52 -21.07
C PRO A 341 9.82 -8.94 -21.71
N ARG A 342 8.70 -9.66 -21.57
CA ARG A 342 7.39 -9.22 -22.05
C ARG A 342 6.48 -8.70 -20.94
N LYS A 343 6.86 -8.87 -19.67
CA LYS A 343 6.12 -8.47 -18.47
C LYS A 343 7.11 -7.82 -17.50
N GLY A 344 6.62 -6.94 -16.62
CA GLY A 344 7.46 -6.23 -15.66
C GLY A 344 7.64 -4.76 -15.99
N TRP A 345 8.73 -4.17 -15.51
CA TRP A 345 9.07 -2.77 -15.70
C TRP A 345 10.10 -2.60 -16.82
N ALA A 346 9.88 -1.58 -17.66
CA ALA A 346 10.87 -1.13 -18.62
C ALA A 346 11.21 0.34 -18.45
N VAL A 347 12.46 0.70 -18.77
CA VAL A 347 12.89 2.09 -18.89
C VAL A 347 13.33 2.36 -20.33
N ASP A 348 12.80 3.43 -20.92
CA ASP A 348 13.27 4.00 -22.18
C ASP A 348 14.06 5.28 -21.90
N LEU A 349 15.38 5.15 -21.82
CA LEU A 349 16.31 6.25 -21.56
C LEU A 349 16.56 7.04 -22.84
N GLY A 350 16.18 8.31 -22.86
CA GLY A 350 16.22 9.11 -24.08
C GLY A 350 15.11 8.67 -25.02
N CYS A 351 13.87 8.69 -24.53
CA CYS A 351 12.71 8.21 -25.26
C CYS A 351 12.37 9.05 -26.50
N GLY A 352 12.97 10.24 -26.63
CA GLY A 352 12.66 11.19 -27.68
C GLY A 352 11.17 11.50 -27.69
N THR A 353 10.52 11.33 -28.85
CA THR A 353 9.09 11.56 -28.99
C THR A 353 8.22 10.35 -28.57
N GLY A 354 8.80 9.33 -27.93
CA GLY A 354 8.07 8.20 -27.33
C GLY A 354 7.65 7.10 -28.32
N VAL A 355 8.30 7.00 -29.48
CA VAL A 355 7.98 5.99 -30.51
C VAL A 355 8.30 4.58 -30.03
N LEU A 356 9.50 4.38 -29.48
CA LEU A 356 9.93 3.09 -28.93
C LEU A 356 9.06 2.64 -27.76
N ALA A 357 8.80 3.51 -26.78
CA ALA A 357 7.89 3.23 -25.68
C ALA A 357 6.47 2.85 -26.16
N CYS A 358 5.95 3.52 -27.19
CA CYS A 358 4.64 3.18 -27.78
C CYS A 358 4.64 1.77 -28.39
N GLU A 359 5.67 1.41 -29.15
CA GLU A 359 5.77 0.10 -29.80
C GLU A 359 5.98 -1.04 -28.79
N LEU A 360 6.83 -0.83 -27.78
CA LEU A 360 7.00 -1.78 -26.68
C LEU A 360 5.68 -2.01 -25.94
N ALA A 361 4.94 -0.94 -25.62
CA ALA A 361 3.66 -1.06 -24.92
C ALA A 361 2.61 -1.85 -25.72
N ARG A 362 2.63 -1.75 -27.05
CA ARG A 362 1.72 -2.49 -27.94
C ARG A 362 2.01 -3.99 -28.01
N ARG A 363 3.29 -4.38 -27.92
CA ARG A 363 3.73 -5.78 -28.15
C ARG A 363 4.04 -6.54 -26.88
N THR A 364 3.93 -5.89 -25.73
CA THR A 364 4.26 -6.46 -24.41
C THR A 364 3.21 -6.05 -23.37
N GLU A 365 3.35 -6.62 -22.18
CA GLU A 365 2.64 -6.25 -20.96
C GLU A 365 3.52 -5.40 -20.02
N LEU A 366 4.62 -4.82 -20.52
CA LEU A 366 5.53 -3.99 -19.72
C LEU A 366 4.87 -2.68 -19.25
N MET A 367 5.19 -2.27 -18.03
CA MET A 367 4.97 -0.91 -17.52
C MET A 367 6.21 -0.07 -17.83
N ILE A 368 6.05 1.00 -18.61
CA ILE A 368 7.18 1.71 -19.20
C ILE A 368 7.38 3.08 -18.56
N CYS A 369 8.60 3.34 -18.09
CA CYS A 369 9.08 4.64 -17.67
C CYS A 369 9.94 5.25 -18.80
N ALA A 370 9.39 6.20 -19.52
CA ALA A 370 10.07 6.92 -20.58
C ALA A 370 10.69 8.21 -20.01
N VAL A 371 11.96 8.48 -20.33
CA VAL A 371 12.70 9.63 -19.81
C VAL A 371 13.38 10.37 -20.95
N ASP A 372 13.30 11.69 -20.96
CA ASP A 372 14.13 12.53 -21.83
C ASP A 372 14.45 13.87 -21.13
N PRO A 373 15.69 14.39 -21.26
CA PRO A 373 16.07 15.69 -20.69
C PRO A 373 15.53 16.89 -21.49
N ASP A 374 14.98 16.67 -22.68
CA ASP A 374 14.42 17.74 -23.53
C ASP A 374 12.91 17.91 -23.27
N PRO A 375 12.46 19.06 -22.75
CA PRO A 375 11.05 19.29 -22.42
C PRO A 375 10.11 19.27 -23.65
N GLU A 376 10.60 19.62 -24.84
CA GLU A 376 9.81 19.57 -26.08
C GLU A 376 9.54 18.12 -26.48
N ARG A 377 10.57 17.27 -26.42
CA ARG A 377 10.45 15.82 -26.67
C ARG A 377 9.53 15.15 -25.66
N VAL A 378 9.65 15.49 -24.38
CA VAL A 378 8.75 15.01 -23.32
C VAL A 378 7.29 15.39 -23.62
N THR A 379 7.05 16.62 -24.09
CA THR A 379 5.72 17.09 -24.47
C THR A 379 5.16 16.30 -25.65
N ALA A 380 5.96 16.12 -26.70
CA ALA A 380 5.59 15.32 -27.87
C ALA A 380 5.32 13.85 -27.52
N ALA A 381 6.14 13.24 -26.66
CA ALA A 381 5.96 11.87 -26.17
C ALA A 381 4.65 11.73 -25.39
N ARG A 382 4.35 12.66 -24.48
CA ARG A 382 3.07 12.67 -23.76
C ARG A 382 1.88 12.80 -24.71
N GLN A 383 1.97 13.63 -25.74
CA GLN A 383 0.91 13.77 -26.73
C GLN A 383 0.68 12.47 -27.51
N ARG A 384 1.73 11.87 -28.07
CA ARG A 384 1.65 10.59 -28.79
C ARG A 384 1.05 9.49 -27.92
N LEU A 385 1.54 9.33 -26.69
CA LEU A 385 1.09 8.27 -25.79
C LEU A 385 -0.34 8.51 -25.29
N ARG A 386 -0.77 9.78 -25.18
CA ARG A 386 -2.18 10.12 -24.88
C ARG A 386 -3.10 9.74 -26.04
N GLN A 387 -2.73 10.06 -27.28
CA GLN A 387 -3.46 9.66 -28.48
C GLN A 387 -3.56 8.13 -28.59
N ALA A 388 -2.50 7.42 -28.18
CA ALA A 388 -2.48 5.97 -28.10
C ALA A 388 -3.30 5.35 -26.94
N GLY A 389 -3.84 6.15 -26.02
CA GLY A 389 -4.49 5.65 -24.80
C GLY A 389 -3.54 4.98 -23.79
N LEU A 390 -2.22 5.20 -23.93
CA LEU A 390 -1.16 4.53 -23.16
C LEU A 390 -0.61 5.39 -22.01
N LEU A 391 -0.73 6.72 -22.10
CA LEU A 391 -0.18 7.63 -21.09
C LEU A 391 -0.90 7.49 -19.74
N GLY A 392 -0.16 7.19 -18.67
CA GLY A 392 -0.66 7.05 -17.31
C GLY A 392 -1.29 5.68 -17.00
N THR A 393 -1.46 4.82 -18.00
CA THR A 393 -1.97 3.44 -17.87
C THR A 393 -0.88 2.41 -18.11
N ARG A 394 -0.08 2.55 -19.17
CA ARG A 394 1.02 1.64 -19.54
C ARG A 394 2.36 2.35 -19.62
N VAL A 395 2.37 3.65 -19.91
CA VAL A 395 3.59 4.45 -20.08
C VAL A 395 3.51 5.73 -19.25
N SER A 396 4.58 6.06 -18.54
CA SER A 396 4.78 7.36 -17.90
C SER A 396 5.96 8.07 -18.56
N VAL A 397 5.88 9.40 -18.72
CA VAL A 397 6.95 10.20 -19.34
C VAL A 397 7.45 11.24 -18.36
N HIS A 398 8.75 11.21 -18.06
CA HIS A 398 9.41 12.08 -17.10
C HIS A 398 10.45 12.96 -17.79
N HIS A 399 10.45 14.24 -17.40
CA HIS A 399 11.51 15.17 -17.77
C HIS A 399 12.61 15.05 -16.72
N ALA A 400 13.70 14.36 -17.08
CA ALA A 400 14.81 14.08 -16.17
C ALA A 400 16.11 13.81 -16.96
N PRO A 401 17.28 13.98 -16.32
CA PRO A 401 18.56 13.55 -16.88
C PRO A 401 18.58 12.05 -17.18
N LEU A 402 19.43 11.65 -18.13
CA LEU A 402 19.59 10.24 -18.54
C LEU A 402 20.42 9.41 -17.55
N ASP A 403 21.00 10.04 -16.52
CA ASP A 403 21.83 9.38 -15.49
C ASP A 403 21.04 8.44 -14.55
N GLY A 404 19.72 8.42 -14.67
CA GLY A 404 18.83 7.57 -13.88
C GLY A 404 18.83 7.90 -12.37
N ARG A 405 19.47 8.99 -11.92
CA ARG A 405 19.58 9.31 -10.48
C ARG A 405 18.26 9.74 -9.86
N GLN A 406 17.37 10.31 -10.66
CA GLN A 406 16.01 10.63 -10.23
C GLN A 406 15.12 9.41 -10.13
N LEU A 407 15.42 8.33 -10.87
CA LEU A 407 14.64 7.10 -10.86
C LEU A 407 15.02 6.19 -9.69
N PRO A 408 14.11 5.28 -9.29
CA PRO A 408 14.46 4.19 -8.38
C PRO A 408 15.62 3.37 -8.99
N PRO A 409 16.59 2.92 -8.20
CA PRO A 409 17.56 1.94 -8.68
C PRO A 409 16.92 0.55 -8.80
N TYR A 410 17.54 -0.36 -9.55
CA TYR A 410 17.30 -1.81 -9.49
C TYR A 410 15.90 -2.31 -9.88
N PHE A 411 15.03 -1.50 -10.47
CA PHE A 411 13.62 -1.88 -10.65
C PHE A 411 13.28 -2.45 -12.03
N ALA A 412 14.10 -2.17 -13.05
CA ALA A 412 13.74 -2.43 -14.44
C ALA A 412 14.11 -3.86 -14.88
N ASP A 413 13.10 -4.63 -15.30
CA ASP A 413 13.31 -5.90 -15.99
C ASP A 413 13.95 -5.67 -17.38
N LEU A 414 13.64 -4.55 -18.05
CA LEU A 414 14.18 -4.16 -19.35
C LEU A 414 14.65 -2.69 -19.38
N VAL A 415 15.88 -2.43 -19.82
CA VAL A 415 16.36 -1.07 -20.12
C VAL A 415 16.67 -0.94 -21.61
N VAL A 416 16.09 0.07 -22.25
CA VAL A 416 16.30 0.40 -23.66
C VAL A 416 16.55 1.89 -23.83
N SER A 417 16.90 2.31 -25.05
CA SER A 417 17.03 3.72 -25.40
C SER A 417 16.56 3.99 -26.82
N GLY A 418 15.51 4.81 -26.96
CA GLY A 418 15.05 5.29 -28.27
C GLY A 418 16.14 6.02 -29.06
N ARG A 419 16.99 6.80 -28.38
CA ARG A 419 18.16 7.47 -29.00
C ARG A 419 19.20 6.48 -29.51
N SER A 420 19.46 5.40 -28.76
CA SER A 420 20.38 4.35 -29.18
C SER A 420 19.85 3.59 -30.40
N VAL A 421 18.54 3.28 -30.42
CA VAL A 421 17.86 2.69 -31.58
C VAL A 421 17.99 3.58 -32.82
N ALA A 422 17.82 4.90 -32.67
CA ALA A 422 17.99 5.88 -33.74
C ALA A 422 19.46 6.07 -34.20
N GLY A 423 20.43 5.41 -33.55
CA GLY A 423 21.82 5.39 -33.99
C GLY A 423 22.80 6.23 -33.19
N ASN A 424 22.40 6.78 -32.05
CA ASN A 424 23.31 7.44 -31.13
C ASN A 424 23.65 6.48 -29.97
N ALA A 425 24.59 5.57 -30.21
CA ALA A 425 24.94 4.50 -29.27
C ALA A 425 25.47 5.03 -27.93
N ASP A 426 26.20 6.16 -27.95
CA ASP A 426 26.75 6.83 -26.76
C ASP A 426 25.75 7.73 -26.04
N ALA A 427 24.47 7.72 -26.44
CA ALA A 427 23.43 8.53 -25.81
C ALA A 427 23.16 8.17 -24.34
N VAL A 428 23.55 6.97 -23.90
CA VAL A 428 23.43 6.47 -22.52
C VAL A 428 24.69 5.73 -22.13
N THR A 429 25.16 5.89 -20.89
CA THR A 429 26.35 5.17 -20.43
C THR A 429 25.98 3.81 -19.84
N LYS A 430 26.94 2.87 -19.83
CA LYS A 430 26.76 1.58 -19.15
C LYS A 430 26.41 1.73 -17.67
N ALA A 431 26.97 2.74 -16.99
CA ALA A 431 26.70 2.99 -15.57
C ALA A 431 25.23 3.40 -15.33
N ASP A 432 24.69 4.26 -16.18
CA ASP A 432 23.29 4.72 -16.09
C ASP A 432 22.32 3.56 -16.30
N VAL A 433 22.64 2.67 -17.24
CA VAL A 433 21.85 1.48 -17.54
C VAL A 433 21.89 0.48 -16.38
N VAL A 434 23.09 0.13 -15.91
CA VAL A 434 23.29 -0.86 -14.82
C VAL A 434 22.63 -0.42 -13.53
N ARG A 435 22.61 0.88 -13.21
CA ARG A 435 21.92 1.43 -12.04
C ARG A 435 20.43 1.07 -12.00
N LEU A 436 19.78 1.02 -13.17
CA LEU A 436 18.34 0.81 -13.30
C LEU A 436 17.96 -0.67 -13.47
N GLN A 437 18.86 -1.48 -14.03
CA GLN A 437 18.63 -2.91 -14.23
C GLN A 437 18.32 -3.62 -12.91
N HIS A 438 17.27 -4.43 -12.90
CA HIS A 438 17.01 -5.37 -11.82
C HIS A 438 18.24 -6.30 -11.65
N PRO A 439 18.80 -6.47 -10.43
CA PRO A 439 20.11 -7.09 -10.29
C PRO A 439 20.16 -8.55 -10.76
N PHE A 440 19.08 -9.30 -10.53
CA PHE A 440 19.01 -10.73 -10.85
C PHE A 440 18.34 -11.10 -12.18
N VAL A 441 17.50 -10.23 -12.77
CA VAL A 441 16.74 -10.53 -14.00
C VAL A 441 16.77 -9.41 -15.05
N GLY A 442 17.18 -8.20 -14.67
CA GLY A 442 17.10 -7.02 -15.51
C GLY A 442 18.11 -7.08 -16.64
N ARG A 443 17.66 -6.86 -17.87
CA ARG A 443 18.51 -6.87 -19.06
C ARG A 443 18.42 -5.55 -19.80
N ALA A 444 19.44 -5.21 -20.57
CA ALA A 444 19.40 -4.05 -21.47
C ALA A 444 19.58 -4.46 -22.92
N TRP A 445 18.97 -3.70 -23.84
CA TRP A 445 19.20 -3.80 -25.28
C TRP A 445 19.39 -2.41 -25.88
N LEU A 446 20.53 -2.20 -26.52
CA LEU A 446 20.97 -0.90 -27.04
C LEU A 446 21.53 -1.07 -28.47
N GLY A 447 21.50 -0.02 -29.27
CA GLY A 447 22.01 0.00 -30.64
C GLY A 447 20.92 -0.06 -31.70
N ARG A 448 21.33 0.07 -32.97
CA ARG A 448 20.44 0.00 -34.13
C ARG A 448 19.97 -1.44 -34.35
N PRO A 449 18.78 -1.65 -34.95
CA PRO A 449 18.38 -2.98 -35.43
C PRO A 449 19.47 -3.62 -36.30
N GLY A 450 19.70 -4.92 -36.12
CA GLY A 450 20.75 -5.70 -36.78
C GLY A 450 22.12 -5.64 -36.09
N ALA A 451 22.31 -4.72 -35.14
CA ALA A 451 23.55 -4.53 -34.41
C ALA A 451 23.31 -4.26 -32.91
N MET A 452 22.19 -4.75 -32.36
CA MET A 452 21.87 -4.49 -30.96
C MET A 452 22.77 -5.29 -30.02
N VAL A 453 23.24 -4.64 -28.97
CA VAL A 453 24.02 -5.24 -27.88
C VAL A 453 23.09 -5.48 -26.68
N SER A 454 23.13 -6.70 -26.13
CA SER A 454 22.45 -7.03 -24.89
C SER A 454 23.40 -6.97 -23.69
N LEU A 455 22.95 -6.37 -22.59
CA LEU A 455 23.63 -6.46 -21.29
C LEU A 455 22.87 -7.43 -20.37
N PRO A 456 23.56 -8.41 -19.75
CA PRO A 456 22.95 -9.34 -18.81
C PRO A 456 22.59 -8.64 -17.48
N PRO A 457 21.87 -9.32 -16.57
CA PRO A 457 21.70 -8.85 -15.21
C PRO A 457 23.06 -8.59 -14.53
N PRO A 458 23.23 -7.46 -13.83
CA PRO A 458 24.54 -7.08 -13.29
C PRO A 458 24.95 -7.89 -12.05
N GLY A 459 24.02 -8.61 -11.41
CA GLY A 459 24.22 -9.22 -10.10
C GLY A 459 24.22 -8.18 -8.97
N LEU A 460 24.28 -8.67 -7.73
CA LEU A 460 24.43 -7.81 -6.55
C LEU A 460 25.35 -8.48 -5.50
N PRO A 461 26.68 -8.53 -5.75
CA PRO A 461 27.62 -9.14 -4.82
C PRO A 461 27.51 -8.52 -3.43
N GLY A 462 27.48 -9.36 -2.39
CA GLY A 462 27.31 -8.92 -1.00
C GLY A 462 25.86 -8.86 -0.52
N SER A 463 24.87 -9.09 -1.39
CA SER A 463 23.46 -9.22 -0.95
C SER A 463 23.25 -10.54 -0.19
N GLY A 464 22.58 -10.48 0.96
CA GLY A 464 22.27 -11.65 1.79
C GLY A 464 21.04 -12.42 1.29
N GLU A 465 20.78 -13.58 1.90
CA GLU A 465 19.56 -14.38 1.71
C GLU A 465 18.88 -14.62 3.07
N TRP A 466 17.57 -14.93 3.06
CA TRP A 466 16.78 -15.31 4.24
C TRP A 466 15.89 -16.48 3.86
N THR A 467 16.45 -17.68 3.85
CA THR A 467 15.85 -18.90 3.25
C THR A 467 14.99 -19.69 4.23
N HIS A 468 15.12 -19.41 5.53
CA HIS A 468 14.41 -20.09 6.62
C HIS A 468 13.92 -19.07 7.66
N GLN A 469 13.09 -19.50 8.62
CA GLN A 469 12.48 -18.63 9.63
C GLN A 469 13.48 -17.70 10.34
N TYR A 470 14.67 -18.21 10.65
CA TYR A 470 15.73 -17.51 11.39
C TYR A 470 16.99 -17.34 10.54
N ALA A 471 16.82 -16.73 9.36
CA ALA A 471 17.81 -16.49 8.31
C ALA A 471 18.16 -17.71 7.46
N ASP A 472 18.73 -18.74 8.06
CA ASP A 472 19.19 -19.96 7.38
C ASP A 472 18.80 -21.21 8.18
N ALA A 473 19.12 -22.40 7.64
CA ALA A 473 18.84 -23.67 8.32
C ALA A 473 19.67 -23.87 9.60
N GLY A 474 20.70 -23.05 9.83
CA GLY A 474 21.50 -23.00 11.04
C GLY A 474 20.87 -22.17 12.16
N ASN A 475 19.76 -21.47 11.88
CA ASN A 475 19.10 -20.53 12.80
C ASN A 475 20.02 -19.40 13.30
N THR A 476 20.89 -18.88 12.44
CA THR A 476 21.84 -17.82 12.80
C THR A 476 21.17 -16.52 13.21
N ASN A 477 19.92 -16.30 12.78
CA ASN A 477 19.15 -15.08 13.03
C ASN A 477 19.90 -13.80 12.63
N CYS A 478 20.77 -13.92 11.63
CA CYS A 478 21.66 -12.86 11.15
C CYS A 478 21.71 -12.92 9.62
N SER A 479 21.48 -11.78 8.96
CA SER A 479 21.62 -11.71 7.51
C SER A 479 23.10 -11.63 7.14
N ALA A 480 23.51 -12.37 6.11
CA ALA A 480 24.84 -12.24 5.51
C ALA A 480 24.96 -11.02 4.57
N ASP A 481 23.96 -10.11 4.54
CA ASP A 481 23.98 -8.91 3.72
C ASP A 481 25.03 -7.90 4.21
N THR A 482 25.86 -7.43 3.29
CA THR A 482 26.94 -6.47 3.56
C THR A 482 26.72 -5.12 2.88
N LEU A 483 25.60 -4.94 2.19
CA LEU A 483 25.28 -3.77 1.39
C LEU A 483 24.36 -2.80 2.12
N VAL A 484 23.48 -3.32 2.97
CA VAL A 484 22.46 -2.53 3.66
C VAL A 484 23.03 -1.89 4.92
N HIS A 485 23.05 -0.55 4.93
CA HIS A 485 23.42 0.25 6.09
C HIS A 485 22.35 1.29 6.39
N GLY A 486 22.21 1.65 7.67
CA GLY A 486 21.32 2.73 8.08
C GLY A 486 21.85 4.11 7.66
N PRO A 487 20.95 5.12 7.53
CA PRO A 487 19.51 5.02 7.66
C PRO A 487 18.84 4.36 6.45
N LEU A 488 17.79 3.56 6.71
CA LEU A 488 17.03 2.87 5.66
C LEU A 488 15.99 3.80 5.02
N GLY A 489 15.70 3.56 3.74
CA GLY A 489 14.66 4.26 2.98
C GLY A 489 13.79 3.29 2.17
N ALA A 490 12.62 3.75 1.75
CA ALA A 490 11.72 2.95 0.93
C ALA A 490 12.26 2.84 -0.52
N LEU A 491 12.44 1.61 -1.01
CA LEU A 491 12.75 1.35 -2.42
C LEU A 491 11.47 1.40 -3.27
N TRP A 492 10.37 0.85 -2.74
CA TRP A 492 9.04 0.87 -3.32
C TRP A 492 7.98 0.67 -2.25
N PHE A 493 6.71 0.96 -2.57
CA PHE A 493 5.56 0.63 -1.71
C PHE A 493 4.32 0.30 -2.54
N LYS A 494 3.53 -0.66 -2.04
CA LYS A 494 2.30 -1.11 -2.71
C LYS A 494 1.29 -1.66 -1.70
N ASP A 495 0.02 -1.35 -1.90
CA ASP A 495 -1.09 -2.03 -1.23
C ASP A 495 -1.39 -3.35 -1.95
N PHE A 496 -1.05 -4.48 -1.33
CA PHE A 496 -1.09 -5.80 -1.97
C PHE A 496 -2.48 -6.46 -2.01
N GLY A 497 -3.45 -5.99 -1.22
CA GLY A 497 -4.75 -6.66 -1.08
C GLY A 497 -4.65 -8.12 -0.62
N PHE A 498 -3.57 -8.47 0.09
CA PHE A 498 -3.27 -9.83 0.54
C PHE A 498 -3.65 -9.99 2.00
N THR A 499 -4.49 -10.98 2.31
CA THR A 499 -4.96 -11.23 3.68
C THR A 499 -3.85 -11.85 4.50
N MET A 500 -3.23 -11.05 5.36
CA MET A 500 -2.23 -11.50 6.32
C MET A 500 -2.90 -12.00 7.61
N PRO A 501 -2.37 -13.03 8.30
CA PRO A 501 -2.82 -13.38 9.64
C PRO A 501 -2.53 -12.24 10.63
N SER A 502 -3.21 -12.23 11.78
CA SER A 502 -2.86 -11.34 12.88
C SER A 502 -1.36 -11.38 13.16
N ARG A 503 -0.73 -10.19 13.22
CA ARG A 503 0.68 -10.07 13.62
C ARG A 503 0.95 -10.68 15.00
N HIS A 504 -0.08 -10.75 15.86
CA HIS A 504 0.03 -11.28 17.21
C HIS A 504 -0.06 -12.81 17.25
N GLY A 505 -0.42 -13.45 16.14
CA GLY A 505 -0.43 -14.91 16.02
C GLY A 505 0.87 -15.50 15.51
N ARG A 506 1.89 -14.65 15.28
CA ARG A 506 3.27 -15.04 14.99
C ARG A 506 3.33 -16.06 13.84
N GLY A 507 2.81 -15.66 12.68
CA GLY A 507 2.98 -16.43 11.43
C GLY A 507 4.44 -16.45 10.95
N PRO A 508 4.74 -17.25 9.91
CA PRO A 508 6.07 -17.35 9.32
C PRO A 508 6.64 -16.00 8.90
N ALA A 509 7.96 -15.86 8.99
CA ALA A 509 8.66 -14.72 8.42
C ALA A 509 8.60 -14.77 6.89
N PRO A 510 8.52 -13.62 6.20
CA PRO A 510 8.84 -13.55 4.78
C PRO A 510 10.24 -14.11 4.50
N LEU A 511 10.37 -14.89 3.43
CA LEU A 511 11.64 -15.45 3.00
C LEU A 511 12.16 -14.70 1.77
N PHE A 512 13.48 -14.60 1.63
CA PHE A 512 14.13 -13.86 0.55
C PHE A 512 15.26 -14.67 -0.10
N MET A 513 15.25 -14.75 -1.42
CA MET A 513 16.35 -15.30 -2.20
C MET A 513 16.39 -14.69 -3.61
N ARG A 514 17.55 -14.21 -4.08
CA ARG A 514 17.77 -13.75 -5.47
C ARG A 514 16.72 -12.74 -5.99
N GLY A 515 16.27 -11.82 -5.13
CA GLY A 515 15.24 -10.83 -5.49
C GLY A 515 13.80 -11.34 -5.44
N ARG A 516 13.56 -12.57 -4.96
CA ARG A 516 12.23 -13.13 -4.69
C ARG A 516 11.93 -12.99 -3.22
N LEU A 517 10.87 -12.27 -2.89
CA LEU A 517 10.31 -12.16 -1.55
C LEU A 517 9.06 -13.06 -1.47
N ILE A 518 9.15 -14.14 -0.72
CA ILE A 518 8.08 -15.12 -0.54
C ILE A 518 7.33 -14.79 0.75
N VAL A 519 6.04 -14.52 0.63
CA VAL A 519 5.16 -14.13 1.75
C VAL A 519 3.98 -15.08 1.81
N GLU A 520 3.78 -15.71 2.96
CA GLU A 520 2.60 -16.54 3.22
C GLU A 520 1.51 -15.72 3.93
N GLY A 521 0.31 -15.78 3.38
CA GLY A 521 -0.91 -15.16 3.91
C GLY A 521 -1.86 -16.22 4.48
N ARG A 522 -3.04 -15.80 4.89
CA ARG A 522 -4.02 -16.68 5.55
C ARG A 522 -4.44 -17.88 4.69
N ASP A 523 -4.59 -17.63 3.39
CA ASP A 523 -5.25 -18.53 2.43
C ASP A 523 -4.41 -18.78 1.16
N ALA A 524 -3.17 -18.29 1.10
CA ALA A 524 -2.30 -18.39 -0.08
C ALA A 524 -0.85 -18.03 0.26
N ILE A 525 0.07 -18.34 -0.65
CA ILE A 525 1.46 -17.89 -0.63
C ILE A 525 1.75 -17.09 -1.91
N ARG A 526 2.57 -16.05 -1.80
CA ARG A 526 2.84 -15.11 -2.90
C ARG A 526 4.32 -14.86 -3.05
N CYS A 527 4.79 -14.80 -4.29
CA CYS A 527 6.10 -14.30 -4.62
C CYS A 527 6.02 -12.87 -5.15
N ILE A 528 6.80 -12.01 -4.53
CA ILE A 528 6.91 -10.59 -4.83
C ILE A 528 8.34 -10.32 -5.26
N ASP A 529 8.51 -9.56 -6.33
CA ASP A 529 9.80 -9.01 -6.72
C ASP A 529 10.23 -7.98 -5.68
N ALA A 530 11.35 -8.26 -5.01
CA ALA A 530 11.83 -7.46 -3.89
C ALA A 530 12.35 -6.07 -4.29
N TYR A 531 12.58 -5.81 -5.58
CA TYR A 531 13.15 -4.55 -6.06
C TYR A 531 12.11 -3.63 -6.71
N ASN A 532 10.99 -4.17 -7.18
CA ASN A 532 9.95 -3.36 -7.81
C ASN A 532 8.52 -3.60 -7.28
N GLY A 533 8.34 -4.51 -6.32
CA GLY A 533 7.06 -4.77 -5.66
C GLY A 533 6.02 -5.48 -6.53
N ARG A 534 6.41 -6.00 -7.70
CA ARG A 534 5.52 -6.73 -8.60
C ARG A 534 5.20 -8.11 -8.03
N VAL A 535 3.93 -8.49 -8.07
CA VAL A 535 3.54 -9.88 -7.80
C VAL A 535 3.96 -10.74 -9.00
N LEU A 536 4.81 -11.73 -8.77
CA LEU A 536 5.31 -12.64 -9.79
C LEU A 536 4.37 -13.82 -9.99
N TRP A 537 3.92 -14.40 -8.88
CA TRP A 537 2.95 -15.48 -8.85
C TRP A 537 2.29 -15.56 -7.47
N GLU A 538 1.13 -16.23 -7.41
CA GLU A 538 0.41 -16.58 -6.19
C GLU A 538 -0.07 -18.02 -6.29
N TYR A 539 0.02 -18.76 -5.19
CA TYR A 539 -0.47 -20.13 -5.09
C TYR A 539 -1.49 -20.23 -3.95
N ALA A 540 -2.69 -20.72 -4.25
CA ALA A 540 -3.78 -20.81 -3.28
C ALA A 540 -3.51 -21.93 -2.27
N LEU A 541 -3.64 -21.61 -0.98
CA LEU A 541 -3.48 -22.52 0.17
C LEU A 541 -4.54 -22.21 1.22
N PRO A 542 -5.83 -22.53 0.96
CA PRO A 542 -6.92 -22.12 1.84
C PRO A 542 -6.69 -22.56 3.29
N GLY A 543 -6.77 -21.61 4.22
CA GLY A 543 -6.62 -21.86 5.65
C GLY A 543 -5.23 -22.25 6.15
N ILE A 544 -4.17 -22.18 5.33
CA ILE A 544 -2.82 -22.63 5.73
C ILE A 544 -2.31 -21.94 6.99
N LEU A 545 -2.63 -20.65 7.17
CA LEU A 545 -2.28 -19.88 8.37
C LEU A 545 -3.50 -19.55 9.24
N LYS A 546 -4.60 -20.31 9.12
CA LYS A 546 -5.79 -20.13 9.98
C LYS A 546 -5.44 -20.22 11.47
N ALA A 547 -4.59 -21.17 11.84
CA ALA A 547 -4.16 -21.33 13.23
C ALA A 547 -3.31 -20.15 13.72
N ASN A 548 -2.65 -19.42 12.82
CA ASN A 548 -1.87 -18.22 13.12
C ASN A 548 -2.69 -16.92 13.05
N ASP A 549 -3.94 -16.93 12.58
CA ASP A 549 -4.80 -15.74 12.51
C ASP A 549 -5.55 -15.50 13.83
N GLN A 550 -4.78 -15.41 14.92
CA GLN A 550 -5.27 -15.29 16.29
C GLN A 550 -4.37 -14.34 17.08
N ASP A 551 -4.85 -13.80 18.21
CA ASP A 551 -4.07 -12.85 19.00
C ASP A 551 -3.31 -13.54 20.15
N HIS A 552 -2.01 -13.24 20.25
CA HIS A 552 -1.16 -13.58 21.40
C HIS A 552 -0.99 -15.09 21.67
N ILE A 553 -0.90 -15.89 20.61
CA ILE A 553 -0.55 -17.32 20.69
C ILE A 553 0.96 -17.57 20.52
N MET A 554 1.39 -18.83 20.63
CA MET A 554 2.79 -19.21 20.47
C MET A 554 3.28 -19.11 19.01
N GLY A 555 2.50 -19.63 18.05
CA GLY A 555 2.82 -19.61 16.62
C GLY A 555 4.21 -20.17 16.30
N VAL A 556 4.85 -19.66 15.23
CA VAL A 556 6.14 -20.19 14.71
C VAL A 556 7.30 -20.09 15.70
N SER A 557 7.16 -19.27 16.76
CA SER A 557 8.17 -19.20 17.83
C SER A 557 8.32 -20.50 18.62
N GLY A 558 7.29 -21.35 18.62
CA GLY A 558 7.32 -22.69 19.20
C GLY A 558 7.13 -23.81 18.17
N THR A 559 6.25 -23.62 17.19
CA THR A 559 5.89 -24.67 16.22
C THR A 559 6.87 -24.79 15.06
N GLY A 560 7.77 -23.82 14.88
CA GLY A 560 8.61 -23.72 13.69
C GLY A 560 7.82 -23.27 12.45
N SER A 561 8.52 -22.67 11.49
CA SER A 561 7.92 -22.31 10.20
C SER A 561 7.46 -23.54 9.42
N ASN A 562 6.44 -23.38 8.60
CA ASN A 562 5.99 -24.36 7.63
C ASN A 562 6.59 -24.13 6.23
N ILE A 563 7.41 -23.09 6.05
CA ILE A 563 8.02 -22.74 4.77
C ILE A 563 9.54 -22.62 4.86
N CYS A 564 10.22 -23.06 3.80
CA CYS A 564 11.65 -22.78 3.54
C CYS A 564 11.93 -22.69 2.04
N LEU A 565 13.10 -22.14 1.67
CA LEU A 565 13.55 -21.99 0.29
C LEU A 565 14.82 -22.80 0.02
N ASP A 566 14.94 -23.30 -1.21
CA ASP A 566 16.22 -23.61 -1.83
C ASP A 566 16.43 -22.75 -3.10
N ARG A 567 17.52 -22.98 -3.83
CA ARG A 567 17.88 -22.20 -5.04
C ARG A 567 16.84 -22.22 -6.16
N THR A 568 15.91 -23.19 -6.16
CA THR A 568 14.98 -23.47 -7.25
C THR A 568 13.54 -23.65 -6.80
N SER A 569 13.29 -23.82 -5.50
CA SER A 569 12.02 -24.29 -4.98
C SER A 569 11.60 -23.58 -3.68
N VAL A 570 10.29 -23.47 -3.51
CA VAL A 570 9.64 -23.14 -2.23
C VAL A 570 9.06 -24.43 -1.67
N TYR A 571 9.45 -24.79 -0.45
CA TYR A 571 8.91 -25.94 0.27
C TYR A 571 7.87 -25.46 1.28
N ILE A 572 6.71 -26.13 1.31
CA ILE A 572 5.59 -25.75 2.17
C ILE A 572 5.04 -27.03 2.79
N ARG A 573 5.29 -27.25 4.09
CA ARG A 573 4.70 -28.39 4.79
C ARG A 573 3.23 -28.13 5.12
N ARG A 574 2.43 -29.16 4.93
CA ARG A 574 1.07 -29.32 5.43
C ARG A 574 1.06 -30.48 6.43
N GLU A 575 -0.11 -30.86 6.92
CA GLU A 575 -0.24 -31.90 7.93
C GLU A 575 0.41 -33.22 7.49
N HIS A 576 0.18 -33.66 6.25
CA HIS A 576 0.58 -34.99 5.77
C HIS A 576 1.54 -35.00 4.60
N ASP A 577 1.95 -33.84 4.10
CA ASP A 577 2.84 -33.73 2.95
C ASP A 577 3.56 -32.38 2.91
N CYS A 578 4.50 -32.25 1.98
CA CYS A 578 5.24 -31.04 1.68
C CYS A 578 5.11 -30.72 0.19
N LEU A 579 4.57 -29.55 -0.12
CA LEU A 579 4.51 -29.04 -1.48
C LEU A 579 5.88 -28.50 -1.88
N CYS A 580 6.29 -28.78 -3.12
CA CYS A 580 7.49 -28.23 -3.73
C CYS A 580 7.07 -27.39 -4.94
N LEU A 581 7.07 -26.07 -4.78
CA LEU A 581 6.76 -25.13 -5.85
C LEU A 581 8.07 -24.68 -6.51
N ASP A 582 8.04 -24.43 -7.81
CA ASP A 582 9.10 -23.72 -8.52
C ASP A 582 9.22 -22.26 -8.00
N LEU A 583 10.43 -21.83 -7.63
CA LEU A 583 10.66 -20.52 -7.02
C LEU A 583 10.31 -19.34 -7.96
N ASP A 584 10.55 -19.49 -9.26
CA ASP A 584 10.39 -18.40 -10.22
C ASP A 584 8.97 -18.32 -10.80
N THR A 585 8.25 -19.44 -10.87
CA THR A 585 6.94 -19.53 -11.53
C THR A 585 5.79 -19.84 -10.58
N GLY A 586 6.07 -20.36 -9.38
CA GLY A 586 5.06 -20.81 -8.42
C GLY A 586 4.36 -22.10 -8.83
N ALA A 587 4.77 -22.74 -9.93
CA ALA A 587 4.19 -23.97 -10.41
C ALA A 587 4.49 -25.11 -9.44
N LEU A 588 3.48 -25.90 -9.07
CA LEU A 588 3.66 -27.11 -8.30
C LEU A 588 4.49 -28.10 -9.10
N ARG A 589 5.69 -28.43 -8.62
CA ARG A 589 6.56 -29.44 -9.22
C ARG A 589 6.23 -30.83 -8.67
N ARG A 590 5.98 -30.93 -7.36
CA ARG A 590 5.62 -32.18 -6.68
C ARG A 590 5.04 -31.97 -5.29
N THR A 591 4.50 -33.06 -4.76
CA THR A 591 4.08 -33.20 -3.37
C THR A 591 4.79 -34.39 -2.76
N ILE A 592 5.52 -34.19 -1.66
CA ILE A 592 6.27 -35.23 -0.95
C ILE A 592 5.46 -35.62 0.30
N PRO A 593 4.97 -36.87 0.43
CA PRO A 593 4.23 -37.29 1.62
C PRO A 593 5.15 -37.30 2.85
N ALA A 594 4.58 -37.02 4.03
CA ALA A 594 5.27 -37.25 5.29
C ALA A 594 5.62 -38.74 5.40
N PRO A 595 6.82 -39.11 5.88
CA PRO A 595 7.16 -40.50 6.05
C PRO A 595 6.22 -41.16 7.07
N ALA A 596 5.97 -42.45 6.88
CA ALA A 596 5.08 -43.19 7.76
C ALA A 596 5.61 -43.21 9.20
N HIS A 597 4.71 -42.97 10.14
CA HIS A 597 5.01 -43.02 11.58
C HIS A 597 5.08 -44.46 12.08
N SER A 598 4.30 -45.37 11.49
CA SER A 598 4.18 -46.78 11.86
C SER A 598 4.11 -47.69 10.63
N PRO A 599 4.29 -49.02 10.79
CA PRO A 599 4.23 -49.99 9.69
C PRO A 599 2.88 -50.09 8.96
N ASP A 600 1.83 -49.46 9.49
CA ASP A 600 0.49 -49.39 8.89
C ASP A 600 0.42 -48.47 7.65
N GLY A 601 1.54 -47.81 7.29
CA GLY A 601 1.71 -47.08 6.03
C GLY A 601 1.04 -45.71 5.99
N LYS A 602 0.43 -45.25 7.09
CA LYS A 602 -0.18 -43.91 7.14
C LYS A 602 0.89 -42.82 7.24
N PRO A 603 0.82 -41.75 6.43
CA PRO A 603 1.70 -40.60 6.57
C PRO A 603 1.65 -40.02 7.99
N GLY A 604 2.81 -39.70 8.55
CA GLY A 604 2.87 -39.00 9.84
C GLY A 604 2.33 -37.56 9.76
N THR A 605 2.36 -36.85 10.89
CA THR A 605 2.07 -35.41 10.94
C THR A 605 3.38 -34.63 10.81
N TRP A 606 3.53 -33.76 9.82
CA TRP A 606 4.77 -33.01 9.59
C TRP A 606 4.99 -31.91 10.66
N GLY A 607 6.15 -31.92 11.32
CA GLY A 607 6.54 -30.99 12.38
C GLY A 607 7.45 -29.84 11.91
N TYR A 608 8.74 -30.09 11.79
CA TYR A 608 9.77 -29.14 11.34
C TYR A 608 10.02 -29.25 9.83
N LEU A 609 10.53 -28.19 9.19
CA LEU A 609 10.91 -28.16 7.78
C LEU A 609 12.20 -27.36 7.56
N ALA A 610 13.16 -27.93 6.84
CA ALA A 610 14.30 -27.22 6.27
C ALA A 610 14.80 -27.89 4.99
N CYS A 611 15.49 -27.14 4.14
CA CYS A 611 16.15 -27.69 2.95
C CYS A 611 17.57 -27.13 2.84
N VAL A 612 18.56 -28.03 2.73
CA VAL A 612 19.98 -27.66 2.56
C VAL A 612 20.56 -28.57 1.48
N ASP A 613 21.17 -27.98 0.46
CA ASP A 613 21.88 -28.68 -0.63
C ASP A 613 21.11 -29.88 -1.23
N GLY A 614 19.81 -29.67 -1.52
CA GLY A 614 18.94 -30.68 -2.11
C GLY A 614 18.52 -31.80 -1.15
N THR A 615 18.78 -31.65 0.15
CA THR A 615 18.28 -32.54 1.19
C THR A 615 17.19 -31.84 2.00
N LEU A 616 16.00 -32.45 2.02
CA LEU A 616 14.85 -31.99 2.77
C LEU A 616 14.85 -32.63 4.14
N PHE A 617 14.89 -31.82 5.19
CA PHE A 617 14.82 -32.27 6.57
C PHE A 617 13.44 -31.99 7.12
N GLY A 618 12.89 -32.97 7.84
CA GLY A 618 11.62 -32.81 8.51
C GLY A 618 11.54 -33.63 9.79
N THR A 619 10.50 -33.38 10.57
CA THR A 619 10.19 -34.18 11.75
C THR A 619 8.74 -34.66 11.73
N LEU A 620 8.43 -35.69 12.52
CA LEU A 620 7.06 -36.15 12.74
C LEU A 620 6.56 -35.64 14.10
N ALA A 621 5.61 -34.70 14.07
CA ALA A 621 5.05 -34.05 15.25
C ALA A 621 4.31 -35.02 16.17
N ASP A 622 4.49 -34.85 17.48
CA ASP A 622 3.70 -35.51 18.50
C ASP A 622 2.36 -34.77 18.68
N ARG A 623 1.28 -35.36 18.17
CA ARG A 623 -0.07 -34.78 18.27
C ARG A 623 -0.61 -34.72 19.70
N THR A 624 0.00 -35.43 20.63
CA THR A 624 -0.40 -35.42 22.05
C THR A 624 0.22 -34.25 22.80
N HIS A 625 1.26 -33.61 22.26
CA HIS A 625 1.94 -32.48 22.86
C HIS A 625 1.33 -31.14 22.39
N LEU A 626 0.14 -30.82 22.91
CA LEU A 626 -0.55 -29.55 22.69
C LEU A 626 -0.07 -28.47 23.66
N VAL A 627 0.22 -27.26 23.16
CA VAL A 627 0.75 -26.17 23.99
C VAL A 627 -0.27 -25.10 24.37
N GLU A 628 -0.03 -24.39 25.48
CA GLU A 628 -0.86 -23.27 25.93
C GLU A 628 -0.61 -21.96 25.14
N PHE A 629 -1.64 -21.13 25.03
CA PHE A 629 -1.54 -19.76 24.51
C PHE A 629 -0.72 -18.86 25.46
N ARG A 630 -0.31 -17.66 25.02
CA ARG A 630 0.59 -16.81 25.84
C ARG A 630 -0.13 -15.81 26.73
N TYR A 631 -1.04 -15.02 26.15
CA TYR A 631 -1.71 -13.94 26.90
C TYR A 631 -3.24 -13.96 26.76
N ILE A 632 -3.74 -14.33 25.59
CA ILE A 632 -5.17 -14.39 25.29
C ILE A 632 -5.49 -15.81 24.81
N ARG A 633 -6.62 -16.35 25.25
CA ARG A 633 -7.08 -17.68 24.86
C ARG A 633 -7.18 -17.76 23.33
N GLY A 634 -6.61 -18.83 22.78
CA GLY A 634 -6.67 -19.16 21.35
C GLY A 634 -6.81 -20.66 21.14
N ASP A 635 -7.19 -21.05 19.93
CA ASP A 635 -7.24 -22.44 19.50
C ASP A 635 -5.82 -22.96 19.22
N MET A 636 -5.40 -23.93 20.03
CA MET A 636 -4.08 -24.56 19.98
C MET A 636 -4.12 -26.00 19.44
N SER A 637 -5.28 -26.47 18.98
CA SER A 637 -5.53 -27.88 18.59
C SER A 637 -4.62 -28.42 17.48
N THR A 638 -4.00 -27.54 16.71
CA THR A 638 -3.11 -27.86 15.59
C THR A 638 -1.71 -27.22 15.75
N GLN A 639 -1.37 -26.72 16.93
CA GLN A 639 -0.09 -26.07 17.23
C GLN A 639 0.83 -27.03 17.99
N PHE A 640 1.60 -27.83 17.25
CA PHE A 640 2.57 -28.80 17.83
C PHE A 640 3.98 -28.20 17.88
N THR A 641 4.69 -28.42 18.98
CA THR A 641 6.04 -27.87 19.20
C THR A 641 7.14 -28.93 19.29
N GLU A 642 6.74 -30.19 19.40
CA GLU A 642 7.61 -31.31 19.69
C GLU A 642 7.34 -32.51 18.75
N SER A 643 8.36 -33.32 18.50
CA SER A 643 8.37 -34.39 17.50
C SER A 643 9.02 -35.67 18.00
N THR A 644 8.61 -36.79 17.40
CA THR A 644 9.02 -38.17 17.74
C THR A 644 10.01 -38.78 16.75
N VAL A 645 10.24 -38.16 15.59
CA VAL A 645 11.19 -38.62 14.57
C VAL A 645 11.79 -37.41 13.87
N LEU A 646 13.08 -37.44 13.58
CA LEU A 646 13.75 -36.59 12.60
C LEU A 646 14.08 -37.43 11.37
N PHE A 647 13.89 -36.90 10.17
CA PHE A 647 14.21 -37.58 8.92
C PHE A 647 14.85 -36.62 7.93
N ALA A 648 15.62 -37.19 7.01
CA ALA A 648 16.14 -36.51 5.83
C ALA A 648 15.71 -37.26 4.57
N MET A 649 15.30 -36.50 3.56
CA MET A 649 14.88 -37.00 2.26
C MET A 649 15.67 -36.32 1.16
N ASP A 650 15.81 -36.98 0.03
CA ASP A 650 16.20 -36.30 -1.19
C ASP A 650 15.08 -35.33 -1.61
N ALA A 651 15.40 -34.05 -1.76
CA ALA A 651 14.39 -33.06 -2.10
C ALA A 651 13.90 -33.20 -3.55
N GLN A 652 14.64 -33.93 -4.41
CA GLN A 652 14.25 -34.25 -5.78
C GLN A 652 13.40 -35.52 -5.88
N THR A 653 13.77 -36.60 -5.20
CA THR A 653 13.03 -37.86 -5.34
C THR A 653 11.97 -38.05 -4.26
N GLY A 654 12.10 -37.38 -3.11
CA GLY A 654 11.30 -37.65 -1.91
C GLY A 654 11.70 -38.94 -1.19
N GLU A 655 12.75 -39.62 -1.65
CA GLU A 655 13.23 -40.85 -1.01
C GLU A 655 13.93 -40.52 0.31
N GLU A 656 13.59 -41.29 1.35
CA GLU A 656 14.20 -41.15 2.67
C GLU A 656 15.68 -41.57 2.60
N LYS A 657 16.57 -40.66 2.98
CA LYS A 657 18.01 -40.91 3.09
C LYS A 657 18.33 -41.57 4.43
N TRP A 658 17.73 -41.07 5.50
CA TRP A 658 17.88 -41.60 6.85
C TRP A 658 16.80 -41.05 7.79
N ARG A 659 16.63 -41.74 8.92
CA ARG A 659 15.82 -41.29 10.06
C ARG A 659 16.55 -41.46 11.39
N TYR A 660 16.19 -40.62 12.34
CA TYR A 660 16.63 -40.65 13.73
C TYR A 660 15.42 -40.65 14.65
N VAL A 661 15.39 -41.60 15.58
CA VAL A 661 14.37 -41.69 16.64
C VAL A 661 15.02 -41.19 17.95
N PRO A 662 14.55 -40.07 18.52
CA PRO A 662 15.06 -39.55 19.78
C PRO A 662 14.71 -40.49 20.94
N LYS A 663 15.52 -40.44 21.99
CA LYS A 663 15.24 -41.12 23.27
C LYS A 663 14.02 -40.49 23.97
N HIS A 664 13.82 -39.19 23.81
CA HIS A 664 12.73 -38.47 24.45
C HIS A 664 11.85 -37.72 23.44
N SER A 665 12.31 -36.56 22.96
CA SER A 665 11.52 -35.66 22.13
C SER A 665 12.40 -34.57 21.52
N ILE A 666 12.03 -34.11 20.32
CA ILE A 666 12.73 -33.04 19.59
C ILE A 666 11.82 -31.82 19.51
N ARG A 667 12.26 -30.69 20.06
CA ARG A 667 11.57 -29.40 19.89
C ARG A 667 11.90 -28.80 18.52
N HIS A 668 10.90 -28.32 17.78
CA HIS A 668 11.10 -27.88 16.38
C HIS A 668 12.10 -26.72 16.24
N ASN A 669 12.15 -25.81 17.21
CA ASN A 669 13.09 -24.68 17.22
C ASN A 669 14.46 -25.01 17.85
N ALA A 670 14.74 -26.27 18.15
CA ALA A 670 16.00 -26.75 18.71
C ALA A 670 16.83 -27.56 17.69
N LEU A 671 16.57 -27.37 16.40
CA LEU A 671 17.28 -27.99 15.28
C LEU A 671 18.11 -26.94 14.55
N ALA A 672 19.37 -27.24 14.25
CA ALA A 672 20.23 -26.41 13.41
C ALA A 672 21.01 -27.29 12.43
N ILE A 673 21.13 -26.85 11.18
CA ILE A 673 21.74 -27.60 10.09
C ILE A 673 22.77 -26.73 9.38
N GLY A 674 23.99 -27.21 9.28
CA GLY A 674 25.10 -26.51 8.67
C GLY A 674 26.33 -27.41 8.57
N ASP A 675 27.24 -27.11 7.63
CA ASP A 675 28.51 -27.81 7.45
C ASP A 675 28.39 -29.35 7.39
N GLY A 676 27.35 -29.83 6.72
CA GLY A 676 27.05 -31.26 6.57
C GLY A 676 26.61 -31.97 7.84
N ARG A 677 26.25 -31.23 8.90
CA ARG A 677 25.84 -31.77 10.21
C ARG A 677 24.44 -31.28 10.60
N VAL A 678 23.75 -32.10 11.39
CA VAL A 678 22.50 -31.76 12.05
C VAL A 678 22.74 -31.75 13.56
N HIS A 679 22.44 -30.63 14.20
CA HIS A 679 22.51 -30.43 15.64
C HIS A 679 21.08 -30.37 16.20
N LEU A 680 20.81 -31.13 17.26
CA LEU A 680 19.49 -31.21 17.88
C LEU A 680 19.58 -31.33 19.40
N ILE A 681 18.50 -30.96 20.09
CA ILE A 681 18.31 -31.23 21.53
C ILE A 681 17.27 -32.33 21.69
N ASP A 682 17.70 -33.49 22.16
CA ASP A 682 16.83 -34.59 22.59
C ASP A 682 16.64 -34.51 24.11
N ARG A 683 15.43 -34.18 24.54
CA ARG A 683 15.11 -33.98 25.96
C ARG A 683 13.69 -34.40 26.29
N ALA A 684 13.42 -34.62 27.57
CA ALA A 684 12.07 -34.83 28.07
C ALA A 684 11.14 -33.67 27.70
N GLN A 685 9.86 -33.99 27.47
CA GLN A 685 8.84 -33.03 27.06
C GLN A 685 8.68 -31.90 28.09
N ALA A 686 8.52 -30.66 27.62
CA ALA A 686 8.33 -29.53 28.52
C ALA A 686 6.92 -29.53 29.13
N ALA A 687 6.80 -29.86 30.42
CA ALA A 687 5.50 -29.89 31.10
C ALA A 687 4.83 -28.51 31.18
N PHE A 688 5.60 -27.43 31.34
CA PHE A 688 5.07 -26.07 31.43
C PHE A 688 4.46 -25.56 30.12
N ASP A 689 4.83 -26.15 28.98
CA ASP A 689 4.29 -25.74 27.68
C ASP A 689 2.90 -26.33 27.46
N ARG A 690 2.49 -27.38 28.20
CA ARG A 690 1.23 -28.12 27.95
C ARG A 690 -0.01 -27.31 28.30
N LEU A 691 -1.03 -27.42 27.46
CA LEU A 691 -2.37 -26.87 27.73
C LEU A 691 -2.93 -27.48 29.02
N ASP A 692 -3.30 -26.65 30.01
CA ASP A 692 -3.94 -27.13 31.25
C ASP A 692 -5.29 -27.82 30.90
N PRO A 693 -5.51 -29.07 31.35
CA PRO A 693 -6.72 -29.84 31.08
C PRO A 693 -8.03 -29.13 31.46
N ALA A 694 -8.01 -28.20 32.41
CA ALA A 694 -9.17 -27.39 32.78
C ALA A 694 -9.64 -26.44 31.65
N TYR A 695 -8.84 -26.27 30.59
CA TYR A 695 -9.16 -25.43 29.44
C TYR A 695 -9.64 -26.19 28.20
N LYS A 696 -9.76 -27.53 28.26
CA LYS A 696 -10.31 -28.37 27.18
C LYS A 696 -11.78 -28.09 26.89
#